data_AF-A0A7X7U3H6-F1
#
_entry.id   AF-A0A7X7U3H6-F1
#
_cell.length_a   1.000
_cell.length_b   1.000
_cell.length_c   1.000
_cell.angle_alpha   90.00
_cell.angle_beta   90.00
_cell.angle_gamma   90.00
#
_symmetry.space_group_name_H-M   'P 1'
#
loop_
_entity.id
_entity.type
_entity.pdbx_description
1 polymer ?
#
loop_
_entity_poly.entity_id
_entity_poly.type
_entity_poly.pdbx_seq_one_letter_code
_entity_poly.pdbx_strand_id
1 'polypeptide(L)'
;LTMEPYAKNIGEQFGNRVPGVFTDEPHLTPAGGLPWARDLPEVFKKRWGYDLIDSLPSLARPVGDWKRVRHNYLQVLLDLFIERWAKPYHDYCEKHGLQFTGHYWEHEWPNCTMDPDNMAMYAWHQRPAIDNLMNQYSEDVHGQFGNTRTVKELSSVANQLGMERTLCEAYGAGGWDLRFEDMKRIGDWLYVLGVNTLDEHLSYITIRGARKRDHPQSFSYHEPWWKDYHVMANYFTRLSMIMSAGRQINHILVLEPTTSAWMYQGDGAKLGQIGNSFQKFVMDLERAQVEYDLGCEDIIARHGSVEGSRLTVGQRSYDVVVLPPFTENLNARTMDLLAAYLDAGGKVLCCGEPPACVDGGASDRGQTAARLAGWTRIETAEVPQKLAAELKAKDGFAIARTDGDKGILYHHRRVVEDGEFLLLVNTSIEAPSAGSFKAKAASIEQWNLHTAEVSPYRCGNAEGEATALFELPPCGSLLLFLSQKPQAPMPAVKQTIRVVEAKGELKIVPLDENVLTLDYVDVAAGGESKKNVYFYAANRFAFAKNGMPQNPWDSSVQFKDELITRTFAADSGVEASYRFTIEDSVPGKLWIVIERPDLYKVTCNGKPVSAPKGQWWLDKSFGRIDIAQAAKVGENVVTIQASPFTIYHELEPAYLLGSFTLKPAQSGFTVVGQSKPAMTLGSWKAQGYPFYAAGVAYICTFEIAKPKGQYAVDLENWYGSVAEVLVNGQPAGCIVSRPWTCDVTKALKPGTNTIEVRVIGTLKNTLGPHHNGTGLGSAWPGSFQRGPETGPPAGEQYHTVDYGLFEPFVLRQTVTE
;
A
#
# COMPACT_ATOMS: atom_id res chain seq x y z
N LEU A 1 -7.01 -16.57 24.90
CA LEU A 1 -7.07 -15.17 24.40
C LEU A 1 -6.34 -14.27 25.38
N THR A 2 -5.63 -13.25 24.92
CA THR A 2 -4.78 -12.37 25.75
C THR A 2 -5.43 -11.01 26.05
N MET A 3 -6.76 -10.90 25.92
CA MET A 3 -7.49 -9.62 25.92
C MET A 3 -7.83 -9.06 27.31
N GLU A 4 -7.78 -9.87 28.36
CA GLU A 4 -8.18 -9.44 29.72
C GLU A 4 -7.38 -8.25 30.26
N PRO A 5 -6.03 -8.18 30.12
CA PRO A 5 -5.27 -7.01 30.53
C PRO A 5 -5.65 -5.74 29.75
N TYR A 6 -5.99 -5.86 28.46
CA TYR A 6 -6.43 -4.72 27.65
C TYR A 6 -7.77 -4.19 28.14
N ALA A 7 -8.76 -5.07 28.32
CA ALA A 7 -10.06 -4.70 28.86
C ALA A 7 -9.93 -4.01 30.24
N LYS A 8 -9.06 -4.53 31.11
CA LYS A 8 -8.80 -3.94 32.43
C LYS A 8 -8.21 -2.52 32.36
N ASN A 9 -7.24 -2.28 31.47
CA ASN A 9 -6.52 -1.00 31.42
C ASN A 9 -7.25 0.06 30.57
N ILE A 10 -7.97 -0.35 29.52
CA ILE A 10 -8.77 0.53 28.67
C ILE A 10 -10.10 0.89 29.36
N GLY A 11 -10.64 -0.02 30.18
CA GLY A 11 -11.86 0.22 30.97
C GLY A 11 -13.10 0.40 30.09
N GLU A 12 -13.91 1.40 30.40
CA GLU A 12 -15.18 1.72 29.70
C GLU A 12 -15.03 2.06 28.20
N GLN A 13 -13.79 2.27 27.73
CA GLN A 13 -13.51 2.58 26.33
C GLN A 13 -13.33 1.32 25.47
N PHE A 14 -13.24 0.14 26.07
CA PHE A 14 -13.09 -1.15 25.39
C PHE A 14 -14.43 -1.59 24.80
N GLY A 15 -14.49 -1.78 23.48
CA GLY A 15 -15.76 -1.94 22.75
C GLY A 15 -16.49 -0.62 22.48
N ASN A 16 -15.86 0.53 22.77
CA ASN A 16 -16.41 1.86 22.52
C ASN A 16 -15.42 2.69 21.68
N ARG A 17 -14.55 3.51 22.31
CA ARG A 17 -13.49 4.23 21.57
C ARG A 17 -12.39 3.32 21.04
N VAL A 18 -12.23 2.14 21.61
CA VAL A 18 -11.41 1.05 21.06
C VAL A 18 -12.38 0.01 20.49
N PRO A 19 -12.76 0.12 19.21
CA PRO A 19 -13.90 -0.60 18.65
C PRO A 19 -13.56 -2.04 18.24
N GLY A 20 -12.30 -2.46 18.31
CA GLY A 20 -11.89 -3.74 17.74
C GLY A 20 -10.46 -4.15 18.09
N VAL A 21 -10.08 -5.29 17.54
CA VAL A 21 -8.75 -5.90 17.65
C VAL A 21 -8.25 -6.17 16.23
N PHE A 22 -7.01 -5.81 15.96
CA PHE A 22 -6.29 -6.14 14.74
C PHE A 22 -5.30 -7.27 15.01
N THR A 23 -5.24 -8.28 14.14
CA THR A 23 -4.18 -9.28 14.14
C THR A 23 -3.32 -9.17 12.89
N ASP A 24 -2.02 -9.12 13.11
CA ASP A 24 -1.00 -9.13 12.07
C ASP A 24 -0.56 -10.59 11.84
N GLU A 25 -0.82 -11.10 10.63
CA GLU A 25 -0.25 -12.35 10.08
C GLU A 25 -0.29 -13.61 10.99
N PRO A 26 -1.40 -13.93 11.68
CA PRO A 26 -1.47 -15.13 12.50
C PRO A 26 -1.35 -16.39 11.64
N HIS A 27 -0.45 -17.30 12.01
CA HIS A 27 -0.06 -18.42 11.15
C HIS A 27 0.37 -19.67 11.93
N LEU A 28 0.40 -20.81 11.23
CA LEU A 28 0.69 -22.14 11.78
C LEU A 28 2.17 -22.53 11.80
N THR A 29 3.07 -21.65 11.36
CA THR A 29 4.50 -21.96 11.24
C THR A 29 5.10 -22.37 12.60
N PRO A 30 5.62 -23.60 12.73
CA PRO A 30 6.28 -24.02 13.95
C PRO A 30 7.70 -23.44 14.03
N ALA A 31 8.31 -23.48 15.22
CA ALA A 31 9.73 -23.19 15.37
C ALA A 31 10.65 -24.14 14.54
N GLY A 32 10.11 -25.26 14.07
CA GLY A 32 10.72 -26.15 13.08
C GLY A 32 9.83 -27.37 12.77
N GLY A 33 9.99 -27.95 11.58
CA GLY A 33 9.23 -29.12 11.14
C GLY A 33 7.87 -28.80 10.54
N LEU A 34 6.95 -29.76 10.61
CA LEU A 34 5.57 -29.64 10.12
C LEU A 34 4.66 -29.05 11.21
N PRO A 35 3.63 -28.25 10.86
CA PRO A 35 2.62 -27.82 11.82
C PRO A 35 2.01 -29.01 12.56
N TRP A 36 2.01 -28.98 13.89
CA TRP A 36 1.63 -30.15 14.67
C TRP A 36 0.95 -29.76 15.99
N ALA A 37 -0.21 -30.34 16.23
CA ALA A 37 -0.86 -30.33 17.54
C ALA A 37 -0.66 -31.68 18.23
N ARG A 38 -0.60 -31.69 19.58
CA ARG A 38 -0.36 -32.92 20.34
C ARG A 38 -1.36 -34.04 20.03
N ASP A 39 -2.62 -33.67 19.81
CA ASP A 39 -3.74 -34.57 19.54
C ASP A 39 -4.09 -34.68 18.03
N LEU A 40 -3.22 -34.16 17.15
CA LEU A 40 -3.45 -34.17 15.71
C LEU A 40 -3.66 -35.59 15.15
N PRO A 41 -2.85 -36.61 15.49
CA PRO A 41 -3.05 -37.97 14.98
C PRO A 41 -4.42 -38.55 15.34
N GLU A 42 -4.88 -38.33 16.56
CA GLU A 42 -6.18 -38.82 17.05
C GLU A 42 -7.33 -38.13 16.32
N VAL A 43 -7.25 -36.79 16.17
CA VAL A 43 -8.26 -36.02 15.44
C VAL A 43 -8.29 -36.43 13.97
N PHE A 44 -7.13 -36.56 13.34
CA PHE A 44 -6.99 -37.01 11.95
C PHE A 44 -7.63 -38.38 11.74
N LYS A 45 -7.28 -39.36 12.58
CA LYS A 45 -7.81 -40.72 12.51
C LYS A 45 -9.32 -40.77 12.71
N LYS A 46 -9.84 -39.96 13.64
CA LYS A 46 -11.28 -39.83 13.89
C LYS A 46 -12.03 -39.30 12.67
N ARG A 47 -11.45 -38.34 11.93
CA ARG A 47 -12.10 -37.69 10.78
C ARG A 47 -11.97 -38.52 9.49
N TRP A 48 -10.81 -39.12 9.26
CA TRP A 48 -10.50 -39.76 7.98
C TRP A 48 -10.45 -41.29 8.01
N GLY A 49 -10.50 -41.90 9.20
CA GLY A 49 -10.59 -43.35 9.36
C GLY A 49 -9.28 -44.12 9.13
N TYR A 50 -8.15 -43.45 8.98
CA TYR A 50 -6.81 -44.08 8.88
C TYR A 50 -5.77 -43.30 9.69
N ASP A 51 -4.64 -43.95 9.96
CA ASP A 51 -3.61 -43.40 10.85
C ASP A 51 -2.67 -42.43 10.13
N LEU A 52 -2.51 -41.23 10.67
CA LEU A 52 -1.56 -40.24 10.17
C LEU A 52 -0.12 -40.70 10.41
N ILE A 53 0.15 -41.38 11.53
CA ILE A 53 1.50 -41.80 11.92
C ILE A 53 2.08 -42.78 10.90
N ASP A 54 1.26 -43.73 10.47
CA ASP A 54 1.63 -44.72 9.45
C ASP A 54 1.90 -44.07 8.07
N SER A 55 1.36 -42.86 7.86
CA SER A 55 1.43 -42.12 6.59
C SER A 55 2.38 -40.91 6.63
N LEU A 56 3.12 -40.69 7.72
CA LEU A 56 3.98 -39.51 7.89
C LEU A 56 4.95 -39.24 6.72
N PRO A 57 5.61 -40.24 6.11
CA PRO A 57 6.49 -40.01 4.98
C PRO A 57 5.80 -39.33 3.78
N SER A 58 4.48 -39.53 3.62
CA SER A 58 3.68 -38.96 2.54
C SER A 58 3.54 -37.44 2.62
N LEU A 59 3.68 -36.85 3.83
CA LEU A 59 3.67 -35.39 4.00
C LEU A 59 4.91 -34.75 3.37
N ALA A 60 6.06 -35.44 3.40
CA ALA A 60 7.33 -34.92 2.88
C ALA A 60 7.68 -35.46 1.49
N ARG A 61 7.20 -36.65 1.10
CA ARG A 61 7.58 -37.35 -0.13
C ARG A 61 6.36 -37.93 -0.84
N PRO A 62 6.37 -38.04 -2.18
CA PRO A 62 5.26 -38.61 -2.93
C PRO A 62 5.25 -40.16 -2.84
N VAL A 63 4.96 -40.70 -1.66
CA VAL A 63 4.92 -42.15 -1.38
C VAL A 63 3.55 -42.56 -0.83
N GLY A 64 3.05 -43.72 -1.25
CA GLY A 64 1.69 -44.17 -0.90
C GLY A 64 0.60 -43.28 -1.49
N ASP A 65 -0.53 -43.14 -0.78
CA ASP A 65 -1.65 -42.27 -1.16
C ASP A 65 -1.39 -40.80 -0.74
N TRP A 66 -0.25 -40.27 -1.17
CA TRP A 66 0.30 -39.02 -0.62
C TRP A 66 -0.57 -37.80 -0.89
N LYS A 67 -1.29 -37.75 -2.00
CA LYS A 67 -2.22 -36.67 -2.34
C LYS A 67 -3.34 -36.59 -1.31
N ARG A 68 -3.99 -37.72 -1.03
CA ARG A 68 -5.03 -37.84 -0.02
C ARG A 68 -4.49 -37.51 1.37
N VAL A 69 -3.31 -38.01 1.73
CA VAL A 69 -2.70 -37.73 3.04
C VAL A 69 -2.43 -36.24 3.24
N ARG A 70 -1.85 -35.55 2.26
CA ARG A 70 -1.55 -34.11 2.35
C ARG A 70 -2.81 -33.26 2.39
N HIS A 71 -3.79 -33.58 1.53
CA HIS A 71 -5.11 -32.95 1.55
C HIS A 71 -5.76 -33.06 2.93
N ASN A 72 -5.89 -34.29 3.44
CA ASN A 72 -6.57 -34.58 4.70
C ASN A 72 -5.85 -33.96 5.90
N TYR A 73 -4.52 -33.86 5.83
CA TYR A 73 -3.70 -33.23 6.86
C TYR A 73 -3.97 -31.72 6.90
N LEU A 74 -3.96 -31.05 5.76
CA LEU A 74 -4.23 -29.60 5.69
C LEU A 74 -5.68 -29.26 6.02
N GLN A 75 -6.66 -30.07 5.61
CA GLN A 75 -8.05 -29.90 6.05
C GLN A 75 -8.16 -29.97 7.58
N VAL A 76 -7.49 -30.95 8.21
CA VAL A 76 -7.51 -31.08 9.67
C VAL A 76 -6.83 -29.87 10.33
N LEU A 77 -5.70 -29.40 9.79
CA LEU A 77 -5.05 -28.19 10.30
C LEU A 77 -5.95 -26.95 10.20
N LEU A 78 -6.60 -26.74 9.05
CA LEU A 78 -7.53 -25.63 8.84
C LEU A 78 -8.67 -25.67 9.87
N ASP A 79 -9.34 -26.82 9.99
CA ASP A 79 -10.44 -26.97 10.93
C ASP A 79 -9.99 -26.74 12.37
N LEU A 80 -8.80 -27.23 12.77
CA LEU A 80 -8.28 -27.00 14.11
C LEU A 80 -7.92 -25.53 14.33
N PHE A 81 -7.39 -24.84 13.31
CA PHE A 81 -7.07 -23.42 13.39
C PHE A 81 -8.34 -22.58 13.56
N ILE A 82 -9.38 -22.89 12.79
CA ILE A 82 -10.72 -22.30 12.93
C ILE A 82 -11.31 -22.59 14.32
N GLU A 83 -11.41 -23.87 14.71
CA GLU A 83 -12.08 -24.31 15.94
C GLU A 83 -11.40 -23.80 17.22
N ARG A 84 -10.07 -23.69 17.21
CA ARG A 84 -9.27 -23.43 18.42
C ARG A 84 -8.73 -22.01 18.50
N TRP A 85 -8.69 -21.26 17.41
CA TRP A 85 -8.19 -19.89 17.39
C TRP A 85 -9.18 -18.90 16.79
N ALA A 86 -9.58 -19.05 15.53
CA ALA A 86 -10.38 -18.04 14.82
C ALA A 86 -11.77 -17.87 15.44
N LYS A 87 -12.51 -18.97 15.60
CA LYS A 87 -13.85 -18.96 16.18
C LYS A 87 -13.86 -18.49 17.63
N PRO A 88 -12.98 -18.96 18.54
CA PRO A 88 -12.89 -18.40 19.89
C PRO A 88 -12.62 -16.89 19.92
N TYR A 89 -11.79 -16.37 19.01
CA TYR A 89 -11.55 -14.92 18.89
C TYR A 89 -12.78 -14.17 18.39
N HIS A 90 -13.41 -14.68 17.32
CA HIS A 90 -14.67 -14.17 16.77
C HIS A 90 -15.74 -14.06 17.86
N ASP A 91 -16.00 -15.16 18.57
CA ASP A 91 -17.05 -15.25 19.59
C ASP A 91 -16.77 -14.33 20.78
N TYR A 92 -15.49 -14.15 21.15
CA TYR A 92 -15.09 -13.18 22.16
C TYR A 92 -15.35 -11.74 21.69
N CYS A 93 -14.96 -11.39 20.47
CA CYS A 93 -15.16 -10.05 19.94
C CYS A 93 -16.66 -9.72 19.82
N GLU A 94 -17.46 -10.65 19.29
CA GLU A 94 -18.92 -10.55 19.21
C GLU A 94 -19.54 -10.28 20.59
N LYS A 95 -19.17 -11.08 21.60
CA LYS A 95 -19.67 -10.95 22.98
C LYS A 95 -19.33 -9.60 23.62
N HIS A 96 -18.22 -9.00 23.22
CA HIS A 96 -17.69 -7.77 23.81
C HIS A 96 -17.94 -6.51 22.95
N GLY A 97 -18.69 -6.63 21.85
CA GLY A 97 -18.97 -5.49 20.96
C GLY A 97 -17.72 -4.98 20.23
N LEU A 98 -16.78 -5.87 19.93
CA LEU A 98 -15.54 -5.56 19.22
C LEU A 98 -15.63 -6.06 17.77
N GLN A 99 -14.99 -5.33 16.86
CA GLN A 99 -14.68 -5.83 15.52
C GLN A 99 -13.35 -6.59 15.55
N PHE A 100 -13.38 -7.89 15.25
CA PHE A 100 -12.18 -8.62 14.91
C PHE A 100 -11.81 -8.35 13.44
N THR A 101 -10.60 -7.85 13.21
CA THR A 101 -10.03 -7.53 11.90
C THR A 101 -8.55 -7.93 11.88
N GLY A 102 -7.93 -7.86 10.72
CA GLY A 102 -6.55 -8.27 10.48
C GLY A 102 -6.46 -9.07 9.19
N HIS A 103 -5.25 -9.40 8.79
CA HIS A 103 -4.97 -10.19 7.59
C HIS A 103 -4.16 -11.43 7.93
N TYR A 104 -4.03 -12.31 6.94
CA TYR A 104 -3.25 -13.55 7.05
C TYR A 104 -2.07 -13.44 6.08
N TRP A 105 -1.65 -14.56 5.49
CA TRP A 105 -0.55 -14.62 4.52
C TRP A 105 -1.10 -14.85 3.10
N GLU A 106 -2.06 -14.03 2.67
CA GLU A 106 -2.73 -14.23 1.37
C GLU A 106 -1.79 -14.23 0.17
N HIS A 107 -0.70 -13.46 0.25
CA HIS A 107 0.30 -13.39 -0.82
C HIS A 107 1.22 -14.63 -0.87
N GLU A 108 1.21 -15.53 0.13
CA GLU A 108 1.96 -16.80 0.10
C GLU A 108 1.26 -17.92 -0.69
N TRP A 109 -0.05 -17.82 -0.89
CA TRP A 109 -0.78 -18.80 -1.70
C TRP A 109 -0.14 -18.90 -3.10
N PRO A 110 0.08 -20.12 -3.64
CA PRO A 110 -0.52 -21.40 -3.25
C PRO A 110 0.27 -22.22 -2.21
N ASN A 111 1.23 -21.64 -1.50
CA ASN A 111 1.79 -22.27 -0.31
C ASN A 111 0.78 -22.18 0.84
N CYS A 112 0.23 -23.33 1.23
CA CYS A 112 -0.87 -23.42 2.19
C CYS A 112 -0.40 -23.95 3.57
N THR A 113 0.91 -23.95 3.83
CA THR A 113 1.45 -24.52 5.09
C THR A 113 1.36 -23.57 6.26
N MET A 114 1.44 -22.26 6.01
CA MET A 114 1.34 -21.20 7.02
C MET A 114 -0.11 -20.88 7.35
N ASP A 115 -0.92 -20.70 6.30
CA ASP A 115 -2.37 -20.62 6.36
C ASP A 115 -2.95 -21.56 5.30
N PRO A 116 -3.70 -22.61 5.69
CA PRO A 116 -4.30 -23.53 4.73
C PRO A 116 -5.29 -22.88 3.76
N ASP A 117 -6.05 -21.87 4.17
CA ASP A 117 -7.08 -21.22 3.34
C ASP A 117 -7.48 -19.85 3.90
N ASN A 118 -6.94 -18.77 3.32
CA ASN A 118 -7.17 -17.40 3.78
C ASN A 118 -8.66 -17.03 3.74
N MET A 119 -9.41 -17.48 2.73
CA MET A 119 -10.84 -17.19 2.59
C MET A 119 -11.65 -17.84 3.72
N ALA A 120 -11.36 -19.11 4.03
CA ALA A 120 -11.99 -19.81 5.15
C ALA A 120 -11.72 -19.09 6.48
N MET A 121 -10.53 -18.51 6.64
CA MET A 121 -10.14 -17.74 7.81
C MET A 121 -10.85 -16.37 7.87
N TYR A 122 -10.95 -15.64 6.75
CA TYR A 122 -11.71 -14.37 6.66
C TYR A 122 -13.17 -14.49 7.10
N ALA A 123 -13.79 -15.66 6.92
CA ALA A 123 -15.17 -15.93 7.35
C ALA A 123 -15.40 -15.76 8.86
N TRP A 124 -14.32 -15.73 9.66
CA TRP A 124 -14.36 -15.58 11.11
C TRP A 124 -13.94 -14.19 11.60
N HIS A 125 -13.71 -13.22 10.71
CA HIS A 125 -13.58 -11.81 11.08
C HIS A 125 -14.95 -11.12 11.06
N GLN A 126 -15.22 -10.21 12.02
CA GLN A 126 -16.34 -9.26 11.86
C GLN A 126 -16.08 -8.28 10.71
N ARG A 127 -14.79 -8.03 10.41
CA ARG A 127 -14.33 -7.17 9.33
C ARG A 127 -13.05 -7.77 8.74
N PRO A 128 -13.12 -8.54 7.65
CA PRO A 128 -11.93 -9.16 7.08
C PRO A 128 -11.02 -8.11 6.45
N ALA A 129 -9.72 -8.39 6.41
CA ALA A 129 -8.72 -7.50 5.86
C ALA A 129 -7.59 -8.24 5.13
N ILE A 130 -6.82 -7.48 4.34
CA ILE A 130 -5.60 -7.89 3.63
C ILE A 130 -4.46 -6.89 3.87
N ASP A 131 -3.25 -7.19 3.40
CA ASP A 131 -2.12 -6.26 3.35
C ASP A 131 -1.70 -5.89 1.91
N ASN A 132 -1.24 -4.64 1.73
CA ASN A 132 -0.57 -4.18 0.51
C ASN A 132 0.39 -3.02 0.82
N LEU A 133 1.62 -3.38 1.16
CA LEU A 133 2.60 -2.50 1.75
C LEU A 133 3.49 -1.80 0.71
N MET A 134 3.81 -2.44 -0.41
CA MET A 134 4.80 -1.94 -1.39
C MET A 134 4.18 -1.24 -2.61
N ASN A 135 4.86 -0.21 -3.13
CA ASN A 135 4.54 0.44 -4.40
C ASN A 135 5.32 -0.20 -5.57
N GLN A 136 5.11 -1.51 -5.77
CA GLN A 136 5.73 -2.27 -6.85
C GLN A 136 4.67 -3.08 -7.58
N TYR A 137 4.12 -2.53 -8.67
CA TYR A 137 3.09 -3.22 -9.44
C TYR A 137 3.66 -4.49 -10.08
N SER A 138 3.06 -5.63 -9.74
CA SER A 138 3.38 -6.95 -10.27
C SER A 138 2.11 -7.80 -10.30
N GLU A 139 1.86 -8.44 -11.45
CA GLU A 139 0.78 -9.41 -11.58
C GLU A 139 1.20 -10.83 -11.16
N ASP A 140 2.40 -10.98 -10.60
CA ASP A 140 2.90 -12.23 -10.05
C ASP A 140 1.99 -12.76 -8.93
N VAL A 141 1.93 -14.08 -8.78
CA VAL A 141 1.08 -14.73 -7.79
C VAL A 141 1.47 -14.37 -6.34
N HIS A 142 2.71 -13.94 -6.11
CA HIS A 142 3.20 -13.45 -4.81
C HIS A 142 3.36 -11.93 -4.76
N GLY A 143 2.89 -11.20 -5.78
CA GLY A 143 2.82 -9.74 -5.72
C GLY A 143 1.86 -9.29 -4.62
N GLN A 144 2.11 -8.12 -4.03
CA GLN A 144 1.10 -7.44 -3.20
C GLN A 144 0.28 -6.48 -4.06
N PHE A 145 0.93 -5.48 -4.65
CA PHE A 145 0.27 -4.57 -5.57
C PHE A 145 0.19 -5.17 -6.99
N GLY A 146 -1.02 -5.45 -7.48
CA GLY A 146 -1.27 -6.05 -8.81
C GLY A 146 -1.71 -7.52 -8.76
N ASN A 147 -1.58 -8.17 -7.60
CA ASN A 147 -2.13 -9.50 -7.35
C ASN A 147 -3.63 -9.41 -7.08
N THR A 148 -4.42 -9.32 -8.15
CA THR A 148 -5.88 -9.14 -8.05
C THR A 148 -6.57 -10.26 -7.28
N ARG A 149 -6.01 -11.47 -7.29
CA ARG A 149 -6.58 -12.64 -6.62
C ARG A 149 -6.73 -12.43 -5.12
N THR A 150 -5.77 -11.83 -4.41
CA THR A 150 -5.88 -11.59 -2.95
C THR A 150 -7.02 -10.62 -2.60
N VAL A 151 -7.19 -9.54 -3.38
CA VAL A 151 -8.29 -8.60 -3.16
C VAL A 151 -9.63 -9.24 -3.51
N LYS A 152 -9.65 -10.10 -4.53
CA LYS A 152 -10.85 -10.86 -4.92
C LYS A 152 -11.21 -11.94 -3.90
N GLU A 153 -10.27 -12.62 -3.26
CA GLU A 153 -10.52 -13.52 -2.13
C GLU A 153 -11.32 -12.78 -1.04
N LEU A 154 -10.78 -11.65 -0.55
CA LEU A 154 -11.41 -10.80 0.47
C LEU A 154 -12.82 -10.35 0.07
N SER A 155 -12.94 -9.75 -1.12
CA SER A 155 -14.22 -9.19 -1.60
C SER A 155 -15.29 -10.26 -1.76
N SER A 156 -14.91 -11.47 -2.19
CA SER A 156 -15.83 -12.58 -2.42
C SER A 156 -16.40 -13.12 -1.12
N VAL A 157 -15.56 -13.28 -0.09
CA VAL A 157 -16.01 -13.67 1.26
C VAL A 157 -16.96 -12.61 1.82
N ALA A 158 -16.60 -11.34 1.72
CA ALA A 158 -17.46 -10.26 2.18
C ALA A 158 -18.80 -10.22 1.44
N ASN A 159 -18.78 -10.45 0.12
CA ASN A 159 -19.98 -10.48 -0.71
C ASN A 159 -20.90 -11.65 -0.34
N GLN A 160 -20.34 -12.85 -0.19
CA GLN A 160 -21.05 -14.09 0.14
C GLN A 160 -21.64 -14.07 1.55
N LEU A 161 -20.90 -13.58 2.54
CA LEU A 161 -21.34 -13.59 3.94
C LEU A 161 -22.09 -12.31 4.35
N GLY A 162 -22.11 -11.29 3.48
CA GLY A 162 -22.79 -10.02 3.70
C GLY A 162 -22.06 -9.12 4.69
N MET A 163 -20.72 -9.13 4.65
CA MET A 163 -19.89 -8.25 5.45
C MET A 163 -19.80 -6.88 4.76
N GLU A 164 -20.21 -5.83 5.46
CA GLU A 164 -20.31 -4.48 4.88
C GLU A 164 -18.96 -3.78 4.79
N ARG A 165 -18.00 -4.14 5.66
CA ARG A 165 -16.69 -3.50 5.74
C ARG A 165 -15.58 -4.51 5.45
N THR A 166 -14.66 -4.08 4.61
CA THR A 166 -13.37 -4.72 4.33
C THR A 166 -12.26 -3.71 4.61
N LEU A 167 -11.05 -4.18 4.90
CA LEU A 167 -9.91 -3.32 5.22
C LEU A 167 -8.67 -3.77 4.45
N CYS A 168 -7.77 -2.84 4.17
CA CYS A 168 -6.42 -3.15 3.74
C CYS A 168 -5.42 -2.35 4.58
N GLU A 169 -4.48 -3.03 5.23
CA GLU A 169 -3.28 -2.39 5.74
C GLU A 169 -2.40 -2.00 4.55
N ALA A 170 -2.13 -0.70 4.39
CA ALA A 170 -1.52 -0.18 3.17
C ALA A 170 -0.26 0.65 3.44
N TYR A 171 0.63 0.67 2.44
CA TYR A 171 1.76 1.62 2.31
C TYR A 171 2.99 1.38 3.20
N GLY A 172 2.94 0.38 4.07
CA GLY A 172 3.93 0.18 5.12
C GLY A 172 5.37 0.02 4.66
N ALA A 173 5.63 -0.64 3.55
CA ALA A 173 6.97 -0.85 3.06
C ALA A 173 7.25 -0.02 1.80
N GLY A 174 6.40 0.95 1.48
CA GLY A 174 6.47 1.77 0.26
C GLY A 174 7.70 2.67 0.19
N GLY A 175 8.41 2.85 1.30
CA GLY A 175 9.57 3.72 1.43
C GLY A 175 9.21 5.16 1.73
N TRP A 176 10.21 5.93 2.19
CA TRP A 176 10.09 7.38 2.37
C TRP A 176 9.90 8.14 1.04
N ASP A 177 9.81 7.44 -0.10
CA ASP A 177 9.56 7.97 -1.44
C ASP A 177 8.11 7.91 -1.90
N LEU A 178 7.18 7.38 -1.09
CA LEU A 178 5.78 7.27 -1.47
C LEU A 178 5.13 8.65 -1.68
N ARG A 179 4.54 8.88 -2.87
CA ARG A 179 3.88 10.14 -3.26
C ARG A 179 2.36 10.00 -3.23
N PHE A 180 1.64 11.12 -3.31
CA PHE A 180 0.16 11.08 -3.37
C PHE A 180 -0.37 10.39 -4.63
N GLU A 181 0.32 10.52 -5.77
CA GLU A 181 -0.02 9.77 -6.99
C GLU A 181 0.05 8.25 -6.77
N ASP A 182 1.08 7.81 -6.03
CA ASP A 182 1.30 6.40 -5.72
C ASP A 182 0.23 5.88 -4.73
N MET A 183 -0.05 6.65 -3.66
CA MET A 183 -1.13 6.35 -2.72
C MET A 183 -2.48 6.23 -3.43
N LYS A 184 -2.81 7.20 -4.29
CA LYS A 184 -4.05 7.20 -5.07
C LYS A 184 -4.13 5.98 -5.97
N ARG A 185 -3.06 5.68 -6.71
CA ARG A 185 -3.00 4.53 -7.64
C ARG A 185 -3.23 3.20 -6.93
N ILE A 186 -2.56 2.98 -5.80
CA ILE A 186 -2.69 1.76 -5.00
C ILE A 186 -4.07 1.70 -4.35
N GLY A 187 -4.51 2.79 -3.72
CA GLY A 187 -5.81 2.85 -3.04
C GLY A 187 -6.95 2.61 -4.02
N ASP A 188 -6.98 3.29 -5.16
CA ASP A 188 -8.02 3.08 -6.17
C ASP A 188 -8.07 1.63 -6.68
N TRP A 189 -6.92 0.98 -6.86
CA TRP A 189 -6.84 -0.43 -7.23
C TRP A 189 -7.41 -1.35 -6.15
N LEU A 190 -7.12 -1.08 -4.87
CA LEU A 190 -7.73 -1.79 -3.75
C LEU A 190 -9.25 -1.60 -3.72
N TYR A 191 -9.71 -0.35 -3.86
CA TYR A 191 -11.13 0.01 -3.78
C TYR A 191 -11.96 -0.58 -4.91
N VAL A 192 -11.48 -0.53 -6.15
CA VAL A 192 -12.19 -1.09 -7.30
C VAL A 192 -12.32 -2.61 -7.22
N LEU A 193 -11.36 -3.30 -6.59
CA LEU A 193 -11.41 -4.75 -6.44
C LEU A 193 -12.20 -5.23 -5.21
N GLY A 194 -12.55 -4.34 -4.27
CA GLY A 194 -13.50 -4.63 -3.19
C GLY A 194 -13.03 -4.36 -1.77
N VAL A 195 -11.84 -3.76 -1.57
CA VAL A 195 -11.53 -3.08 -0.31
C VAL A 195 -12.43 -1.86 -0.17
N ASN A 196 -12.90 -1.54 1.03
CA ASN A 196 -13.65 -0.30 1.25
C ASN A 196 -13.17 0.51 2.46
N THR A 197 -12.01 0.16 3.01
CA THR A 197 -11.29 0.98 3.99
C THR A 197 -9.80 0.75 3.90
N LEU A 198 -9.02 1.82 4.07
CA LEU A 198 -7.57 1.73 4.22
C LEU A 198 -7.20 1.91 5.70
N ASP A 199 -6.13 1.24 6.10
CA ASP A 199 -5.42 1.42 7.36
C ASP A 199 -3.96 1.72 7.01
N GLU A 200 -3.54 2.97 7.17
CA GLU A 200 -2.22 3.40 6.72
C GLU A 200 -1.11 2.97 7.70
N HIS A 201 -0.24 2.07 7.24
CA HIS A 201 0.94 1.61 7.95
C HIS A 201 2.09 2.61 7.73
N LEU A 202 2.60 3.35 8.73
CA LEU A 202 2.10 3.55 10.10
C LEU A 202 2.08 5.04 10.45
N SER A 203 1.39 5.43 11.52
CA SER A 203 1.60 6.73 12.19
C SER A 203 2.59 6.58 13.35
N TYR A 204 3.86 6.92 13.14
CA TYR A 204 4.85 6.84 14.23
C TYR A 204 4.63 7.92 15.30
N ILE A 205 4.73 7.52 16.57
CA ILE A 205 4.82 8.47 17.70
C ILE A 205 6.15 9.25 17.63
N THR A 206 7.23 8.55 17.29
CA THR A 206 8.57 9.12 17.09
C THR A 206 9.36 8.31 16.08
N ILE A 207 10.22 8.99 15.32
CA ILE A 207 11.15 8.39 14.34
C ILE A 207 12.57 8.26 14.90
N ARG A 208 12.72 8.25 16.23
CA ARG A 208 14.01 8.10 16.91
C ARG A 208 14.66 6.73 16.68
N GLY A 209 15.98 6.74 16.46
CA GLY A 209 16.79 5.53 16.41
C GLY A 209 16.35 4.60 15.28
N ALA A 210 16.28 3.30 15.57
CA ALA A 210 15.75 2.25 14.70
C ALA A 210 14.41 2.57 14.00
N ARG A 211 13.51 3.29 14.66
CA ARG A 211 12.09 3.43 14.29
C ARG A 211 11.87 4.08 12.92
N LYS A 212 12.74 5.00 12.48
CA LYS A 212 12.64 5.66 11.16
C LYS A 212 12.92 4.73 9.97
N ARG A 213 13.23 3.46 10.22
CA ARG A 213 13.55 2.46 9.21
C ARG A 213 12.64 1.24 9.30
N ASP A 214 11.73 1.22 10.27
CA ASP A 214 10.83 0.12 10.53
C ASP A 214 9.64 0.17 9.58
N HIS A 215 9.88 -0.29 8.35
CA HIS A 215 8.91 -0.25 7.25
C HIS A 215 8.36 1.19 7.08
N PRO A 216 9.19 2.10 6.52
CA PRO A 216 8.76 3.47 6.26
C PRO A 216 7.78 3.52 5.08
N GLN A 217 6.83 4.45 5.07
CA GLN A 217 6.89 5.78 5.70
C GLN A 217 5.98 6.00 6.93
N SER A 218 5.95 7.24 7.44
CA SER A 218 5.11 7.66 8.58
C SER A 218 3.97 8.59 8.15
N PHE A 219 2.72 8.22 8.44
CA PHE A 219 1.55 9.08 8.27
C PHE A 219 1.38 10.00 9.50
N SER A 220 2.31 10.93 9.67
CA SER A 220 2.33 11.86 10.80
C SER A 220 3.07 13.16 10.45
N TYR A 221 3.18 14.07 11.42
CA TYR A 221 3.80 15.40 11.29
C TYR A 221 5.27 15.40 10.84
N HIS A 222 5.90 14.23 10.76
CA HIS A 222 7.25 14.05 10.25
C HIS A 222 7.33 14.33 8.75
N GLU A 223 6.30 13.98 7.97
CA GLU A 223 6.33 14.14 6.51
C GLU A 223 6.19 15.62 6.10
N PRO A 224 6.96 16.09 5.09
CA PRO A 224 6.88 17.48 4.63
C PRO A 224 5.50 17.82 4.03
N TRP A 225 4.78 16.83 3.51
CA TRP A 225 3.45 16.96 2.92
C TRP A 225 2.30 16.74 3.91
N TRP A 226 2.56 16.50 5.20
CA TRP A 226 1.54 16.10 6.19
C TRP A 226 0.34 17.06 6.26
N LYS A 227 0.58 18.37 6.16
CA LYS A 227 -0.48 19.39 6.18
C LYS A 227 -1.49 19.21 5.03
N ASP A 228 -1.07 18.60 3.91
CA ASP A 228 -1.86 18.40 2.70
C ASP A 228 -2.46 16.98 2.61
N TYR A 229 -2.12 16.09 3.55
CA TYR A 229 -2.63 14.70 3.56
C TYR A 229 -4.16 14.61 3.62
N HIS A 230 -4.81 15.64 4.18
CA HIS A 230 -6.27 15.77 4.18
C HIS A 230 -6.89 15.67 2.77
N VAL A 231 -6.14 15.99 1.71
CA VAL A 231 -6.62 15.86 0.32
C VAL A 231 -6.84 14.39 -0.05
N MET A 232 -5.90 13.51 0.29
CA MET A 232 -6.02 12.05 0.09
C MET A 232 -7.04 11.45 1.06
N ALA A 233 -6.99 11.84 2.34
CA ALA A 233 -7.92 11.34 3.34
C ALA A 233 -9.38 11.66 2.98
N ASN A 234 -9.69 12.87 2.50
CA ASN A 234 -11.03 13.24 2.06
C ASN A 234 -11.46 12.47 0.80
N TYR A 235 -10.55 12.29 -0.15
CA TYR A 235 -10.81 11.49 -1.36
C TYR A 235 -11.22 10.06 -1.00
N PHE A 236 -10.41 9.38 -0.17
CA PHE A 236 -10.69 8.01 0.24
C PHE A 236 -11.84 7.88 1.24
N THR A 237 -12.12 8.91 2.04
CA THR A 237 -13.33 8.93 2.90
C THR A 237 -14.60 8.87 2.06
N ARG A 238 -14.67 9.66 0.98
CA ARG A 238 -15.82 9.65 0.06
C ARG A 238 -15.93 8.32 -0.67
N LEU A 239 -14.79 7.80 -1.15
CA LEU A 239 -14.75 6.49 -1.80
C LEU A 239 -15.17 5.37 -0.84
N SER A 240 -14.67 5.37 0.41
CA SER A 240 -15.07 4.43 1.46
C SER A 240 -16.56 4.44 1.75
N MET A 241 -17.17 5.63 1.83
CA MET A 241 -18.61 5.75 2.03
C MET A 241 -19.38 5.08 0.89
N ILE A 242 -19.00 5.35 -0.35
CA ILE A 242 -19.72 4.85 -1.53
C ILE A 242 -19.47 3.34 -1.72
N MET A 243 -18.23 2.89 -1.54
CA MET A 243 -17.83 1.49 -1.69
C MET A 243 -18.28 0.59 -0.53
N SER A 244 -18.86 1.15 0.54
CA SER A 244 -19.53 0.39 1.58
C SER A 244 -21.07 0.45 1.50
N ALA A 245 -21.64 1.35 0.68
CA ALA A 245 -23.09 1.46 0.50
C ALA A 245 -23.63 0.43 -0.51
N GLY A 246 -24.84 -0.09 -0.32
CA GLY A 246 -25.45 -1.01 -1.30
C GLY A 246 -24.76 -2.37 -1.38
N ARG A 247 -24.87 -3.06 -2.53
CA ARG A 247 -24.36 -4.43 -2.73
C ARG A 247 -23.72 -4.62 -4.09
N GLN A 248 -22.65 -5.41 -4.16
CA GLN A 248 -22.15 -5.96 -5.42
C GLN A 248 -22.91 -7.25 -5.75
N ILE A 249 -23.34 -7.41 -7.00
CA ILE A 249 -24.11 -8.58 -7.45
C ILE A 249 -23.35 -9.27 -8.57
N ASN A 250 -22.76 -10.43 -8.27
CA ASN A 250 -22.00 -11.23 -9.22
C ASN A 250 -22.79 -12.51 -9.53
N HIS A 251 -22.88 -12.86 -10.82
CA HIS A 251 -23.64 -14.03 -11.29
C HIS A 251 -22.77 -15.28 -11.53
N ILE A 252 -21.45 -15.15 -11.38
CA ILE A 252 -20.47 -16.21 -11.66
C ILE A 252 -19.69 -16.52 -10.40
N LEU A 253 -19.56 -17.82 -10.08
CA LEU A 253 -18.67 -18.33 -9.05
C LEU A 253 -17.47 -19.03 -9.69
N VAL A 254 -16.25 -18.60 -9.37
CA VAL A 254 -15.00 -19.25 -9.78
C VAL A 254 -14.40 -19.97 -8.58
N LEU A 255 -14.29 -21.29 -8.61
CA LEU A 255 -13.67 -22.05 -7.52
C LEU A 255 -12.17 -21.78 -7.47
N GLU A 256 -11.63 -21.39 -6.32
CA GLU A 256 -10.19 -21.33 -6.15
C GLU A 256 -9.64 -22.75 -5.92
N PRO A 257 -8.59 -23.19 -6.65
CA PRO A 257 -8.10 -24.56 -6.58
C PRO A 257 -7.25 -24.85 -5.32
N THR A 258 -7.62 -24.29 -4.17
CA THR A 258 -6.88 -24.37 -2.89
C THR A 258 -6.77 -25.81 -2.38
N THR A 259 -7.87 -26.58 -2.40
CA THR A 259 -7.83 -27.99 -1.99
C THR A 259 -7.02 -28.86 -2.97
N SER A 260 -6.89 -28.43 -4.22
CA SER A 260 -5.97 -29.05 -5.19
C SER A 260 -4.51 -28.70 -4.84
N ALA A 261 -4.22 -27.45 -4.47
CA ALA A 261 -2.90 -27.03 -4.00
C ALA A 261 -2.47 -27.76 -2.72
N TRP A 262 -3.40 -28.11 -1.83
CA TRP A 262 -3.11 -28.90 -0.63
C TRP A 262 -2.46 -30.26 -0.94
N MET A 263 -2.90 -30.93 -2.02
CA MET A 263 -2.32 -32.22 -2.42
C MET A 263 -0.82 -32.09 -2.77
N TYR A 264 -0.36 -30.91 -3.15
CA TYR A 264 0.98 -30.67 -3.71
C TYR A 264 1.93 -29.89 -2.80
N GLN A 265 1.59 -29.66 -1.53
CA GLN A 265 2.51 -29.01 -0.58
C GLN A 265 3.86 -29.76 -0.50
N GLY A 266 4.96 -29.01 -0.62
CA GLY A 266 6.32 -29.55 -0.77
C GLY A 266 6.81 -29.75 -2.22
N ASP A 267 5.96 -29.51 -3.23
CA ASP A 267 6.33 -29.49 -4.66
C ASP A 267 6.20 -28.05 -5.21
N GLY A 268 7.25 -27.25 -5.03
CA GLY A 268 7.25 -25.84 -5.45
C GLY A 268 7.01 -25.63 -6.95
N ALA A 269 7.42 -26.59 -7.80
CA ALA A 269 7.20 -26.48 -9.23
C ALA A 269 5.72 -26.65 -9.59
N LYS A 270 5.04 -27.63 -8.99
CA LYS A 270 3.61 -27.85 -9.21
C LYS A 270 2.76 -26.76 -8.56
N LEU A 271 3.12 -26.31 -7.37
CA LEU A 271 2.48 -25.16 -6.73
C LEU A 271 2.61 -23.91 -7.60
N GLY A 272 3.80 -23.60 -8.12
CA GLY A 272 3.99 -22.48 -9.04
C GLY A 272 3.13 -22.60 -10.31
N GLN A 273 2.91 -23.80 -10.84
CA GLN A 273 1.99 -23.99 -11.98
C GLN A 273 0.53 -23.68 -11.63
N ILE A 274 0.04 -24.18 -10.49
CA ILE A 274 -1.33 -23.92 -10.02
C ILE A 274 -1.50 -22.41 -9.77
N GLY A 275 -0.58 -21.82 -9.00
CA GLY A 275 -0.62 -20.43 -8.60
C GLY A 275 -0.59 -19.48 -9.79
N ASN A 276 0.44 -19.59 -10.64
CA ASN A 276 0.59 -18.73 -11.80
C ASN A 276 -0.56 -18.88 -12.81
N SER A 277 -1.08 -20.11 -12.98
CA SER A 277 -2.20 -20.34 -13.89
C SER A 277 -3.50 -19.72 -13.36
N PHE A 278 -3.76 -19.81 -12.07
CA PHE A 278 -4.98 -19.24 -11.47
C PHE A 278 -4.92 -17.72 -11.40
N GLN A 279 -3.78 -17.15 -10.99
CA GLN A 279 -3.57 -15.71 -11.00
C GLN A 279 -3.71 -15.14 -12.43
N LYS A 280 -3.14 -15.81 -13.44
CA LYS A 280 -3.35 -15.43 -14.84
C LYS A 280 -4.83 -15.50 -15.23
N PHE A 281 -5.54 -16.56 -14.83
CA PHE A 281 -6.96 -16.74 -15.13
C PHE A 281 -7.81 -15.59 -14.55
N VAL A 282 -7.59 -15.24 -13.29
CA VAL A 282 -8.20 -14.07 -12.63
C VAL A 282 -7.90 -12.79 -13.41
N MET A 283 -6.64 -12.53 -13.76
CA MET A 283 -6.26 -11.34 -14.53
C MET A 283 -6.90 -11.30 -15.94
N ASP A 284 -7.09 -12.44 -16.59
CA ASP A 284 -7.76 -12.51 -17.89
C ASP A 284 -9.27 -12.20 -17.78
N LEU A 285 -9.93 -12.60 -16.69
CA LEU A 285 -11.31 -12.21 -16.38
C LEU A 285 -11.44 -10.70 -16.15
N GLU A 286 -10.52 -10.13 -15.36
CA GLU A 286 -10.48 -8.68 -15.09
C GLU A 286 -10.27 -7.89 -16.38
N ARG A 287 -9.33 -8.31 -17.25
CA ARG A 287 -9.12 -7.69 -18.57
C ARG A 287 -10.34 -7.76 -19.48
N ALA A 288 -11.11 -8.85 -19.38
CA ALA A 288 -12.36 -9.03 -20.11
C ALA A 288 -13.57 -8.34 -19.45
N GLN A 289 -13.36 -7.67 -18.31
CA GLN A 289 -14.38 -6.96 -17.54
C GLN A 289 -15.51 -7.90 -17.09
N VAL A 290 -15.16 -9.11 -16.66
CA VAL A 290 -16.09 -10.11 -16.13
C VAL A 290 -16.24 -9.92 -14.62
N GLU A 291 -17.49 -9.87 -14.14
CA GLU A 291 -17.80 -9.79 -12.71
C GLU A 291 -18.05 -11.18 -12.12
N TYR A 292 -17.33 -11.51 -11.05
CA TYR A 292 -17.35 -12.82 -10.41
C TYR A 292 -17.01 -12.74 -8.92
N ASP A 293 -17.40 -13.76 -8.17
CA ASP A 293 -16.85 -14.08 -6.86
C ASP A 293 -15.96 -15.33 -6.94
N LEU A 294 -14.90 -15.36 -6.14
CA LEU A 294 -14.13 -16.57 -5.85
C LEU A 294 -14.89 -17.46 -4.85
N GLY A 295 -14.74 -18.77 -5.00
CA GLY A 295 -15.35 -19.78 -4.16
C GLY A 295 -14.32 -20.53 -3.33
N CYS A 296 -14.48 -20.48 -2.01
CA CYS A 296 -13.76 -21.29 -1.02
C CYS A 296 -14.60 -22.51 -0.63
N GLU A 297 -13.99 -23.69 -0.62
CA GLU A 297 -14.71 -24.93 -0.35
C GLU A 297 -15.20 -25.06 1.10
N ASP A 298 -14.51 -24.48 2.09
CA ASP A 298 -15.00 -24.46 3.48
C ASP A 298 -16.27 -23.58 3.60
N ILE A 299 -16.26 -22.40 2.99
CA ILE A 299 -17.44 -21.50 2.96
C ILE A 299 -18.60 -22.15 2.22
N ILE A 300 -18.34 -22.75 1.05
CA ILE A 300 -19.37 -23.49 0.28
C ILE A 300 -19.91 -24.66 1.11
N ALA A 301 -19.07 -25.39 1.85
CA ALA A 301 -19.55 -26.49 2.67
C ALA A 301 -20.49 -26.03 3.80
N ARG A 302 -20.21 -24.88 4.43
CA ARG A 302 -20.99 -24.33 5.55
C ARG A 302 -22.23 -23.55 5.12
N HIS A 303 -22.15 -22.86 3.99
CA HIS A 303 -23.15 -21.87 3.57
C HIS A 303 -23.76 -22.15 2.18
N GLY A 304 -23.34 -23.24 1.53
CA GLY A 304 -23.77 -23.63 0.20
C GLY A 304 -25.10 -24.38 0.17
N SER A 305 -25.95 -24.01 -0.79
CA SER A 305 -27.23 -24.67 -1.09
C SER A 305 -27.57 -24.54 -2.58
N VAL A 306 -28.55 -25.31 -3.05
CA VAL A 306 -29.06 -25.22 -4.42
C VAL A 306 -30.50 -24.73 -4.37
N GLU A 307 -30.78 -23.61 -5.04
CA GLU A 307 -32.10 -22.97 -5.08
C GLU A 307 -32.58 -22.80 -6.52
N GLY A 308 -33.47 -23.71 -6.96
CA GLY A 308 -33.80 -23.82 -8.37
C GLY A 308 -32.56 -24.16 -9.18
N SER A 309 -32.33 -23.48 -10.30
CA SER A 309 -31.16 -23.68 -11.16
C SER A 309 -29.95 -22.82 -10.78
N ARG A 310 -29.81 -22.44 -9.50
CA ARG A 310 -28.73 -21.58 -9.00
C ARG A 310 -28.02 -22.23 -7.83
N LEU A 311 -26.70 -22.04 -7.77
CA LEU A 311 -25.90 -22.36 -6.58
C LEU A 311 -25.88 -21.14 -5.68
N THR A 312 -26.32 -21.26 -4.44
CA THR A 312 -26.31 -20.19 -3.44
C THR A 312 -25.20 -20.43 -2.43
N VAL A 313 -24.39 -19.42 -2.14
CA VAL A 313 -23.39 -19.40 -1.06
C VAL A 313 -23.69 -18.21 -0.17
N GLY A 314 -24.18 -18.48 1.04
CA GLY A 314 -24.59 -17.43 1.98
C GLY A 314 -25.68 -16.54 1.37
N GLN A 315 -25.35 -15.27 1.13
CA GLN A 315 -26.24 -14.22 0.62
C GLN A 315 -26.09 -13.99 -0.89
N ARG A 316 -25.36 -14.84 -1.62
CA ARG A 316 -25.16 -14.70 -3.07
C ARG A 316 -25.59 -15.96 -3.82
N SER A 317 -26.10 -15.76 -5.03
CA SER A 317 -26.60 -16.84 -5.89
C SER A 317 -25.99 -16.71 -7.28
N TYR A 318 -25.49 -17.83 -7.79
CA TYR A 318 -24.70 -17.89 -9.01
C TYR A 318 -25.44 -18.69 -10.09
N ASP A 319 -25.39 -18.16 -11.31
CA ASP A 319 -25.97 -18.76 -12.52
C ASP A 319 -24.97 -19.67 -13.25
N VAL A 320 -23.67 -19.49 -13.00
CA VAL A 320 -22.57 -20.26 -13.60
C VAL A 320 -21.51 -20.55 -12.55
N VAL A 321 -21.05 -21.79 -12.48
CA VAL A 321 -19.88 -22.20 -11.69
C VAL A 321 -18.73 -22.52 -12.63
N VAL A 322 -17.54 -22.01 -12.33
CA VAL A 322 -16.34 -22.21 -13.14
C VAL A 322 -15.33 -22.99 -12.31
N LEU A 323 -14.86 -24.11 -12.86
CA LEU A 323 -13.70 -24.86 -12.35
C LEU A 323 -12.48 -24.42 -13.18
N PRO A 324 -11.57 -23.61 -12.63
CA PRO A 324 -10.40 -23.11 -13.36
C PRO A 324 -9.40 -24.25 -13.63
N PRO A 325 -8.34 -23.98 -14.43
CA PRO A 325 -7.29 -24.96 -14.67
C PRO A 325 -6.72 -25.53 -13.38
N PHE A 326 -6.31 -26.80 -13.41
CA PHE A 326 -5.73 -27.51 -12.26
C PHE A 326 -6.68 -27.72 -11.07
N THR A 327 -7.99 -27.59 -11.26
CA THR A 327 -9.00 -28.08 -10.30
C THR A 327 -9.05 -29.62 -10.35
N GLU A 328 -8.11 -30.27 -9.69
CA GLU A 328 -7.98 -31.73 -9.67
C GLU A 328 -8.83 -32.38 -8.57
N ASN A 329 -9.06 -31.64 -7.48
CA ASN A 329 -9.81 -32.06 -6.31
C ASN A 329 -11.01 -31.16 -6.06
N LEU A 330 -12.08 -31.74 -5.51
CA LEU A 330 -13.14 -31.05 -4.79
C LEU A 330 -13.42 -31.78 -3.47
N ASN A 331 -13.73 -31.07 -2.41
CA ASN A 331 -14.25 -31.67 -1.18
C ASN A 331 -15.63 -32.31 -1.43
N ALA A 332 -15.93 -33.39 -0.70
CA ALA A 332 -17.14 -34.18 -0.93
C ALA A 332 -18.42 -33.35 -0.88
N ARG A 333 -18.51 -32.39 0.04
CA ARG A 333 -19.67 -31.50 0.17
C ARG A 333 -19.83 -30.56 -1.04
N THR A 334 -18.73 -30.00 -1.54
CA THR A 334 -18.73 -29.17 -2.76
C THR A 334 -19.16 -30.00 -3.97
N MET A 335 -18.64 -31.23 -4.08
CA MET A 335 -19.01 -32.16 -5.16
C MET A 335 -20.49 -32.58 -5.08
N ASP A 336 -21.04 -32.77 -3.87
CA ASP A 336 -22.49 -33.03 -3.68
C ASP A 336 -23.34 -31.86 -4.18
N LEU A 337 -22.98 -30.64 -3.79
CA LEU A 337 -23.68 -29.42 -4.20
C LEU A 337 -23.58 -29.18 -5.70
N LEU A 338 -22.40 -29.42 -6.30
CA LEU A 338 -22.19 -29.28 -7.74
C LEU A 338 -23.04 -30.27 -8.55
N ALA A 339 -23.13 -31.52 -8.10
CA ALA A 339 -23.99 -32.53 -8.72
C ALA A 339 -25.48 -32.14 -8.61
N ALA A 340 -25.94 -31.76 -7.42
CA ALA A 340 -27.32 -31.31 -7.21
C ALA A 340 -27.66 -30.05 -8.03
N TYR A 341 -26.70 -29.13 -8.18
CA TYR A 341 -26.84 -27.93 -9.01
C TYR A 341 -26.99 -28.28 -10.49
N LEU A 342 -26.19 -29.22 -11.02
CA LEU A 342 -26.33 -29.71 -12.40
C LEU A 342 -27.66 -30.42 -12.63
N ASP A 343 -28.09 -31.27 -11.70
CA ASP A 343 -29.38 -31.97 -11.77
C ASP A 343 -30.57 -30.98 -11.78
N ALA A 344 -30.41 -29.83 -11.12
CA ALA A 344 -31.39 -28.74 -11.13
C ALA A 344 -31.31 -27.83 -12.37
N GLY A 345 -30.48 -28.17 -13.37
CA GLY A 345 -30.32 -27.40 -14.61
C GLY A 345 -29.26 -26.29 -14.53
N GLY A 346 -28.39 -26.33 -13.53
CA GLY A 346 -27.25 -25.44 -13.38
C GLY A 346 -26.20 -25.58 -14.48
N LYS A 347 -25.32 -24.59 -14.59
CA LYS A 347 -24.24 -24.54 -15.59
C LYS A 347 -22.87 -24.58 -14.94
N VAL A 348 -22.02 -25.49 -15.42
CA VAL A 348 -20.63 -25.63 -14.99
C VAL A 348 -19.71 -25.48 -16.20
N LEU A 349 -18.75 -24.56 -16.14
CA LEU A 349 -17.65 -24.45 -17.09
C LEU A 349 -16.39 -25.06 -16.47
N CYS A 350 -15.84 -26.11 -17.08
CA CYS A 350 -14.64 -26.78 -16.59
C CYS A 350 -13.46 -26.54 -17.52
N CYS A 351 -12.42 -25.89 -17.01
CA CYS A 351 -11.16 -25.66 -17.70
C CYS A 351 -10.26 -26.90 -17.57
N GLY A 352 -10.23 -27.75 -18.61
CA GLY A 352 -9.44 -28.97 -18.63
C GLY A 352 -10.24 -30.23 -18.27
N GLU A 353 -9.59 -31.19 -17.61
CA GLU A 353 -10.23 -32.45 -17.23
C GLU A 353 -11.13 -32.28 -15.99
N PRO A 354 -12.25 -33.01 -15.90
CA PRO A 354 -13.06 -33.04 -14.68
C PRO A 354 -12.22 -33.47 -13.47
N PRO A 355 -12.53 -32.97 -12.25
CA PRO A 355 -11.82 -33.35 -11.03
C PRO A 355 -11.71 -34.87 -10.89
N ALA A 356 -10.49 -35.35 -10.65
CA ALA A 356 -10.17 -36.77 -10.52
C ALA A 356 -10.06 -37.22 -9.06
N CYS A 357 -10.09 -36.27 -8.13
CA CYS A 357 -10.06 -36.50 -6.71
C CYS A 357 -11.28 -35.92 -6.01
N VAL A 358 -11.73 -36.61 -4.96
CA VAL A 358 -12.63 -36.07 -3.95
C VAL A 358 -12.02 -36.31 -2.58
N ASP A 359 -11.96 -35.27 -1.75
CA ASP A 359 -11.25 -35.28 -0.46
C ASP A 359 -9.79 -35.79 -0.57
N GLY A 360 -9.12 -35.42 -1.66
CA GLY A 360 -7.75 -35.80 -2.01
C GLY A 360 -7.56 -37.25 -2.49
N GLY A 361 -8.59 -38.09 -2.39
CA GLY A 361 -8.57 -39.48 -2.85
C GLY A 361 -9.14 -39.63 -4.26
N ALA A 362 -8.65 -40.61 -5.03
CA ALA A 362 -9.15 -40.88 -6.38
C ALA A 362 -10.67 -41.14 -6.39
N SER A 363 -11.39 -40.51 -7.32
CA SER A 363 -12.85 -40.62 -7.44
C SER A 363 -13.30 -40.46 -8.90
N ASP A 364 -14.36 -41.15 -9.28
CA ASP A 364 -15.02 -41.03 -10.60
C ASP A 364 -16.20 -40.03 -10.60
N ARG A 365 -16.45 -39.37 -9.46
CA ARG A 365 -17.59 -38.46 -9.27
C ARG A 365 -17.52 -37.24 -10.18
N GLY A 366 -16.33 -36.67 -10.41
CA GLY A 366 -16.15 -35.55 -11.34
C GLY A 366 -16.45 -35.96 -12.78
N GLN A 367 -15.99 -37.14 -13.20
CA GLN A 367 -16.26 -37.68 -14.54
C GLN A 367 -17.74 -38.05 -14.71
N THR A 368 -18.41 -38.46 -13.64
CA THR A 368 -19.86 -38.70 -13.62
C THR A 368 -20.63 -37.39 -13.77
N ALA A 369 -20.28 -36.35 -13.01
CA ALA A 369 -20.88 -35.03 -13.14
C ALA A 369 -20.67 -34.41 -14.53
N ALA A 370 -19.52 -34.67 -15.16
CA ALA A 370 -19.22 -34.21 -16.51
C ALA A 370 -20.14 -34.77 -17.61
N ARG A 371 -20.94 -35.80 -17.31
CA ARG A 371 -21.95 -36.36 -18.22
C ARG A 371 -23.33 -35.72 -18.05
N LEU A 372 -23.54 -34.93 -17.00
CA LEU A 372 -24.80 -34.26 -16.75
C LEU A 372 -25.00 -33.09 -17.71
N ALA A 373 -26.26 -32.77 -18.00
CA ALA A 373 -26.61 -31.59 -18.77
C ALA A 373 -26.13 -30.33 -18.03
N GLY A 374 -25.62 -29.34 -18.76
CA GLY A 374 -25.10 -28.10 -18.18
C GLY A 374 -23.60 -28.11 -17.85
N TRP A 375 -22.94 -29.28 -17.83
CA TRP A 375 -21.48 -29.34 -17.78
C TRP A 375 -20.88 -29.08 -19.16
N THR A 376 -19.98 -28.11 -19.26
CA THR A 376 -19.24 -27.80 -20.49
C THR A 376 -17.75 -27.78 -20.20
N ARG A 377 -17.00 -28.68 -20.86
CA ARG A 377 -15.54 -28.54 -20.95
C ARG A 377 -15.21 -27.43 -21.94
N ILE A 378 -14.32 -26.53 -21.55
CA ILE A 378 -13.95 -25.36 -22.35
C ILE A 378 -12.45 -25.11 -22.26
N GLU A 379 -11.88 -24.57 -23.34
CA GLU A 379 -10.50 -24.11 -23.34
C GLU A 379 -10.39 -22.85 -22.48
N THR A 380 -9.42 -22.82 -21.57
CA THR A 380 -9.24 -21.74 -20.58
C THR A 380 -9.25 -20.35 -21.19
N ALA A 381 -8.64 -20.20 -22.38
CA ALA A 381 -8.51 -18.92 -23.07
C ALA A 381 -9.84 -18.37 -23.62
N GLU A 382 -10.89 -19.20 -23.76
CA GLU A 382 -12.20 -18.81 -24.28
C GLU A 382 -13.18 -18.38 -23.16
N VAL A 383 -12.86 -18.71 -21.91
CA VAL A 383 -13.73 -18.46 -20.76
C VAL A 383 -14.03 -16.97 -20.57
N PRO A 384 -13.05 -16.04 -20.62
CA PRO A 384 -13.33 -14.63 -20.37
C PRO A 384 -14.34 -14.04 -21.37
N GLN A 385 -14.18 -14.31 -22.68
CA GLN A 385 -15.11 -13.80 -23.69
C GLN A 385 -16.49 -14.44 -23.58
N LYS A 386 -16.56 -15.74 -23.26
CA LYS A 386 -17.84 -16.42 -23.05
C LYS A 386 -18.60 -15.83 -21.86
N LEU A 387 -17.94 -15.66 -20.72
CA LEU A 387 -18.57 -15.11 -19.52
C LEU A 387 -18.98 -13.64 -19.71
N ALA A 388 -18.14 -12.83 -20.36
CA ALA A 388 -18.48 -11.44 -20.68
C ALA A 388 -19.73 -11.35 -21.58
N ALA A 389 -19.86 -12.24 -22.57
CA ALA A 389 -21.04 -12.32 -23.41
C ALA A 389 -22.29 -12.78 -22.64
N GLU A 390 -22.15 -13.73 -21.72
CA GLU A 390 -23.25 -14.19 -20.86
C GLU A 390 -23.74 -13.09 -19.91
N LEU A 391 -22.83 -12.35 -19.26
CA LEU A 391 -23.18 -11.20 -18.40
C LEU A 391 -23.87 -10.10 -19.19
N LYS A 392 -23.33 -9.72 -20.35
CA LYS A 392 -23.94 -8.74 -21.24
C LYS A 392 -25.36 -9.13 -21.64
N ALA A 393 -25.60 -10.40 -21.92
CA ALA A 393 -26.94 -10.91 -22.23
C ALA A 393 -27.87 -10.92 -21.01
N LYS A 394 -27.31 -11.08 -19.80
CA LYS A 394 -28.06 -11.17 -18.53
C LYS A 394 -28.59 -9.82 -18.07
N ASP A 395 -27.74 -8.81 -17.91
CA ASP A 395 -28.13 -7.54 -17.30
C ASP A 395 -27.98 -6.31 -18.23
N GLY A 396 -27.31 -6.47 -19.37
CA GLY A 396 -27.12 -5.42 -20.38
C GLY A 396 -25.88 -4.55 -20.16
N PHE A 397 -25.09 -4.80 -19.11
CA PHE A 397 -23.86 -4.06 -18.85
C PHE A 397 -22.73 -4.54 -19.77
N ALA A 398 -21.95 -3.60 -20.30
CA ALA A 398 -20.73 -3.92 -21.04
C ALA A 398 -19.77 -2.72 -21.09
N ILE A 399 -18.48 -3.01 -20.99
CA ILE A 399 -17.39 -2.04 -21.24
C ILE A 399 -16.69 -2.44 -22.54
N ALA A 400 -16.45 -1.46 -23.42
CA ALA A 400 -15.68 -1.61 -24.64
C ALA A 400 -14.54 -0.59 -24.64
N ARG A 401 -13.29 -1.08 -24.61
CA ARG A 401 -12.09 -0.26 -24.65
C ARG A 401 -11.79 0.21 -26.07
N THR A 402 -11.21 1.39 -26.22
CA THR A 402 -10.75 1.91 -27.52
C THR A 402 -9.64 1.03 -28.08
N ASP A 403 -9.60 0.88 -29.40
CA ASP A 403 -8.54 0.12 -30.09
C ASP A 403 -7.14 0.62 -29.69
N GLY A 404 -6.29 -0.30 -29.24
CA GLY A 404 -4.92 0.01 -28.83
C GLY A 404 -4.79 0.62 -27.43
N ASP A 405 -5.85 0.65 -26.62
CA ASP A 405 -5.77 1.05 -25.21
C ASP A 405 -4.77 0.18 -24.43
N LYS A 406 -3.82 0.83 -23.75
CA LYS A 406 -2.74 0.20 -22.97
C LYS A 406 -2.89 0.44 -21.46
N GLY A 407 -3.95 1.09 -21.02
CA GLY A 407 -4.24 1.25 -19.60
C GLY A 407 -4.49 -0.09 -18.90
N ILE A 408 -4.47 -0.07 -17.56
CA ILE A 408 -4.81 -1.22 -16.73
C ILE A 408 -6.15 -0.90 -16.09
N LEU A 409 -7.23 -1.26 -16.79
CA LEU A 409 -8.59 -0.85 -16.45
C LEU A 409 -9.30 -1.89 -15.58
N TYR A 410 -9.82 -1.45 -14.45
CA TYR A 410 -10.71 -2.21 -13.57
C TYR A 410 -12.04 -1.47 -13.41
N HIS A 411 -13.09 -2.20 -13.04
CA HIS A 411 -14.38 -1.60 -12.69
C HIS A 411 -15.02 -2.27 -11.46
N HIS A 412 -15.93 -1.53 -10.82
CA HIS A 412 -16.75 -2.04 -9.73
C HIS A 412 -18.16 -1.46 -9.81
N ARG A 413 -19.18 -2.30 -9.63
CA ARG A 413 -20.59 -1.88 -9.59
C ARG A 413 -21.23 -2.16 -8.23
N ARG A 414 -21.96 -1.17 -7.69
CA ARG A 414 -22.73 -1.32 -6.45
C ARG A 414 -24.17 -0.87 -6.63
N VAL A 415 -25.09 -1.80 -6.41
CA VAL A 415 -26.53 -1.57 -6.51
C VAL A 415 -27.04 -0.94 -5.20
N VAL A 416 -27.76 0.17 -5.34
CA VAL A 416 -28.51 0.85 -4.28
C VAL A 416 -29.99 0.96 -4.66
N GLU A 417 -30.83 1.55 -3.81
CA GLU A 417 -32.28 1.57 -4.02
C GLU A 417 -32.70 2.27 -5.31
N ASP A 418 -32.08 3.41 -5.65
CA ASP A 418 -32.50 4.26 -6.78
C ASP A 418 -31.49 4.33 -7.95
N GLY A 419 -30.53 3.40 -7.97
CA GLY A 419 -29.53 3.34 -9.03
C GLY A 419 -28.37 2.41 -8.73
N GLU A 420 -27.26 2.65 -9.41
CA GLU A 420 -26.02 1.87 -9.28
C GLU A 420 -24.82 2.81 -9.33
N PHE A 421 -23.82 2.59 -8.48
CA PHE A 421 -22.53 3.23 -8.63
C PHE A 421 -21.64 2.41 -9.55
N LEU A 422 -20.98 3.06 -10.49
CA LEU A 422 -19.92 2.50 -11.34
C LEU A 422 -18.61 3.24 -11.04
N LEU A 423 -17.63 2.53 -10.51
CA LEU A 423 -16.26 3.01 -10.36
C LEU A 423 -15.40 2.43 -11.49
N LEU A 424 -14.69 3.28 -12.22
CA LEU A 424 -13.66 2.90 -13.19
C LEU A 424 -12.30 3.37 -12.69
N VAL A 425 -11.28 2.52 -12.77
CA VAL A 425 -9.92 2.82 -12.31
C VAL A 425 -8.90 2.39 -13.36
N ASN A 426 -7.99 3.30 -13.71
CA ASN A 426 -6.80 2.99 -14.49
C ASN A 426 -5.58 2.92 -13.57
N THR A 427 -5.12 1.70 -13.29
CA THR A 427 -3.96 1.43 -12.44
C THR A 427 -2.64 1.60 -13.19
N SER A 428 -2.63 1.88 -14.50
CA SER A 428 -1.39 2.18 -15.21
C SER A 428 -0.82 3.53 -14.77
N ILE A 429 0.47 3.56 -14.42
CA ILE A 429 1.21 4.81 -14.14
C ILE A 429 1.71 5.51 -15.42
N GLU A 430 1.68 4.80 -16.55
CA GLU A 430 2.27 5.26 -17.82
C GLU A 430 1.21 5.62 -18.86
N ALA A 431 0.22 4.75 -19.04
CA ALA A 431 -0.73 4.83 -20.14
C ALA A 431 -2.12 5.28 -19.68
N PRO A 432 -2.81 6.17 -20.41
CA PRO A 432 -4.22 6.44 -20.18
C PRO A 432 -5.08 5.21 -20.54
N SER A 433 -6.34 5.23 -20.12
CA SER A 433 -7.37 4.28 -20.57
C SER A 433 -8.59 5.03 -21.09
N ALA A 434 -9.17 4.55 -22.18
CA ALA A 434 -10.35 5.16 -22.76
C ALA A 434 -11.25 4.12 -23.41
N GLY A 435 -12.54 4.43 -23.50
CA GLY A 435 -13.51 3.55 -24.10
C GLY A 435 -14.94 4.04 -23.94
N SER A 436 -15.86 3.10 -23.95
CA SER A 436 -17.27 3.32 -23.72
C SER A 436 -17.84 2.24 -22.80
N PHE A 437 -18.93 2.56 -22.13
CA PHE A 437 -19.73 1.56 -21.43
C PHE A 437 -21.21 1.73 -21.77
N LYS A 438 -21.95 0.63 -21.62
CA LYS A 438 -23.40 0.55 -21.76
C LYS A 438 -23.98 0.03 -20.45
N ALA A 439 -25.05 0.65 -19.96
CA ALA A 439 -25.74 0.25 -18.74
C ALA A 439 -27.22 0.62 -18.78
N LYS A 440 -28.05 -0.01 -17.94
CA LYS A 440 -29.45 0.40 -17.72
C LYS A 440 -29.47 1.62 -16.80
N ALA A 441 -29.78 2.78 -17.35
CA ALA A 441 -29.88 4.04 -16.61
C ALA A 441 -30.73 5.05 -17.38
N ALA A 442 -31.47 5.89 -16.66
CA ALA A 442 -32.21 7.01 -17.23
C ALA A 442 -31.32 8.26 -17.37
N SER A 443 -30.36 8.45 -16.47
CA SER A 443 -29.29 9.45 -16.57
C SER A 443 -28.04 8.97 -15.86
N ILE A 444 -26.92 9.66 -16.10
CA ILE A 444 -25.63 9.38 -15.45
C ILE A 444 -25.15 10.67 -14.80
N GLU A 445 -24.63 10.55 -13.58
CA GLU A 445 -23.98 11.64 -12.85
C GLU A 445 -22.51 11.29 -12.60
N GLN A 446 -21.62 12.26 -12.68
CA GLN A 446 -20.25 12.14 -12.18
C GLN A 446 -20.17 12.71 -10.77
N TRP A 447 -19.65 11.90 -9.85
CA TRP A 447 -19.42 12.28 -8.47
C TRP A 447 -17.93 12.50 -8.27
N ASN A 448 -17.52 13.77 -8.14
CA ASN A 448 -16.10 14.11 -8.03
C ASN A 448 -15.57 13.79 -6.63
N LEU A 449 -14.71 12.78 -6.53
CA LEU A 449 -14.12 12.32 -5.27
C LEU A 449 -13.19 13.35 -4.61
N HIS A 450 -12.65 14.33 -5.34
CA HIS A 450 -11.82 15.40 -4.77
C HIS A 450 -12.66 16.55 -4.21
N THR A 451 -13.71 16.96 -4.92
CA THR A 451 -14.48 18.18 -4.60
C THR A 451 -15.84 17.93 -3.95
N ALA A 452 -16.34 16.69 -3.98
CA ALA A 452 -17.73 16.31 -3.67
C ALA A 452 -18.80 16.89 -4.61
N GLU A 453 -18.40 17.55 -5.70
CA GLU A 453 -19.37 18.07 -6.67
C GLU A 453 -20.00 16.92 -7.46
N VAL A 454 -21.32 16.99 -7.61
CA VAL A 454 -22.11 16.09 -8.45
C VAL A 454 -22.53 16.86 -9.69
N SER A 455 -22.27 16.29 -10.86
CA SER A 455 -22.59 16.92 -12.14
C SER A 455 -23.18 15.91 -13.12
N PRO A 456 -24.05 16.32 -14.06
CA PRO A 456 -24.52 15.44 -15.12
C PRO A 456 -23.34 14.93 -15.95
N TYR A 457 -23.33 13.63 -16.26
CA TYR A 457 -22.35 13.01 -17.14
C TYR A 457 -22.97 12.77 -18.52
N ARG A 458 -22.21 13.03 -19.58
CA ARG A 458 -22.73 12.91 -20.94
C ARG A 458 -22.98 11.44 -21.30
N CYS A 459 -24.22 11.12 -21.65
CA CYS A 459 -24.60 9.83 -22.22
C CYS A 459 -25.52 10.01 -23.44
N GLY A 460 -25.48 9.03 -24.35
CA GLY A 460 -26.55 8.81 -25.32
C GLY A 460 -27.56 7.84 -24.72
N ASN A 461 -28.85 8.18 -24.78
CA ASN A 461 -29.93 7.35 -24.23
C ASN A 461 -30.77 6.76 -25.38
N ALA A 462 -30.98 5.45 -25.36
CA ALA A 462 -31.93 4.75 -26.21
C ALA A 462 -32.72 3.76 -25.35
N GLU A 463 -34.05 3.88 -25.31
CA GLU A 463 -34.96 2.89 -24.70
C GLU A 463 -34.59 2.42 -23.27
N GLY A 464 -34.14 3.33 -22.39
CA GLY A 464 -33.78 3.00 -20.99
C GLY A 464 -32.37 2.42 -20.80
N GLU A 465 -31.58 2.38 -21.87
CA GLU A 465 -30.15 2.09 -21.84
C GLU A 465 -29.34 3.36 -22.14
N ALA A 466 -28.32 3.60 -21.32
CA ALA A 466 -27.38 4.69 -21.48
C ALA A 466 -26.05 4.16 -22.01
N THR A 467 -25.49 4.85 -22.99
CA THR A 467 -24.12 4.63 -23.50
C THR A 467 -23.29 5.88 -23.25
N ALA A 468 -22.15 5.75 -22.60
CA ALA A 468 -21.27 6.87 -22.31
C ALA A 468 -19.81 6.53 -22.66
N LEU A 469 -19.06 7.57 -23.04
CA LEU A 469 -17.62 7.48 -23.26
C LEU A 469 -16.90 7.79 -21.95
N PHE A 470 -15.74 7.18 -21.72
CA PHE A 470 -14.86 7.52 -20.61
C PHE A 470 -13.42 7.69 -21.10
N GLU A 471 -12.68 8.55 -20.42
CA GLU A 471 -11.24 8.74 -20.57
C GLU A 471 -10.64 8.94 -19.18
N LEU A 472 -9.62 8.14 -18.87
CA LEU A 472 -8.90 8.14 -17.61
C LEU A 472 -7.42 8.41 -17.91
N PRO A 473 -6.79 9.42 -17.28
CA PRO A 473 -5.35 9.56 -17.35
C PRO A 473 -4.66 8.36 -16.67
N PRO A 474 -3.33 8.23 -16.77
CA PRO A 474 -2.58 7.37 -15.87
C PRO A 474 -2.93 7.66 -14.41
N CYS A 475 -3.07 6.62 -13.59
CA CYS A 475 -3.54 6.68 -12.20
C CYS A 475 -4.93 7.34 -12.02
N GLY A 476 -5.72 7.42 -13.09
CA GLY A 476 -7.03 8.07 -13.12
C GLY A 476 -8.15 7.17 -12.58
N SER A 477 -9.17 7.80 -12.00
CA SER A 477 -10.39 7.15 -11.55
C SER A 477 -11.61 7.99 -11.91
N LEU A 478 -12.74 7.33 -12.16
CA LEU A 478 -14.02 7.96 -12.48
C LEU A 478 -15.12 7.25 -11.70
N LEU A 479 -15.85 8.01 -10.90
CA LEU A 479 -17.02 7.53 -10.17
C LEU A 479 -18.29 8.10 -10.76
N LEU A 480 -19.18 7.20 -11.18
CA LEU A 480 -20.44 7.53 -11.81
C LEU A 480 -21.60 6.96 -10.99
N PHE A 481 -22.71 7.69 -10.96
CA PHE A 481 -23.99 7.19 -10.48
C PHE A 481 -24.94 7.01 -11.67
N LEU A 482 -25.37 5.77 -11.88
CA LEU A 482 -26.30 5.33 -12.91
C LEU A 482 -27.72 5.44 -12.34
N SER A 483 -28.38 6.57 -12.57
CA SER A 483 -29.66 6.87 -11.94
C SER A 483 -30.82 6.22 -12.71
N GLN A 484 -31.82 5.74 -11.96
CA GLN A 484 -33.11 5.36 -12.52
C GLN A 484 -34.00 6.56 -12.83
N LYS A 485 -33.66 7.75 -12.34
CA LYS A 485 -34.41 8.99 -12.57
C LYS A 485 -33.86 9.71 -13.81
N PRO A 486 -34.71 10.26 -14.68
CA PRO A 486 -34.24 11.04 -15.80
C PRO A 486 -33.67 12.38 -15.32
N GLN A 487 -32.65 12.87 -16.02
CA GLN A 487 -32.10 14.21 -15.82
C GLN A 487 -32.05 14.93 -17.17
N ALA A 488 -32.14 16.27 -17.14
CA ALA A 488 -31.96 17.06 -18.35
C ALA A 488 -30.56 16.79 -18.95
N PRO A 489 -30.46 16.55 -20.27
CA PRO A 489 -29.17 16.31 -20.90
C PRO A 489 -28.26 17.52 -20.72
N MET A 490 -26.97 17.27 -20.50
CA MET A 490 -25.98 18.32 -20.43
C MET A 490 -25.89 19.01 -21.81
N PRO A 491 -26.04 20.35 -21.91
CA PRO A 491 -25.86 21.05 -23.16
C PRO A 491 -24.46 20.75 -23.72
N ALA A 492 -24.35 20.62 -25.04
CA ALA A 492 -23.04 20.62 -25.66
C ALA A 492 -22.47 22.03 -25.54
N VAL A 493 -21.43 22.17 -24.72
CA VAL A 493 -20.79 23.45 -24.56
C VAL A 493 -19.44 23.46 -25.24
N LYS A 494 -19.24 24.44 -26.11
CA LYS A 494 -17.97 24.63 -26.78
C LYS A 494 -17.07 25.41 -25.84
N GLN A 495 -15.92 24.84 -25.53
CA GLN A 495 -14.93 25.49 -24.67
C GLN A 495 -13.75 25.95 -25.52
N THR A 496 -13.34 27.20 -25.34
CA THR A 496 -12.10 27.73 -25.89
C THR A 496 -11.10 27.84 -24.75
N ILE A 497 -9.99 27.11 -24.86
CA ILE A 497 -8.89 27.15 -23.89
C ILE A 497 -7.81 28.09 -24.44
N ARG A 498 -7.33 29.01 -23.61
CA ARG A 498 -6.17 29.87 -23.93
C ARG A 498 -5.20 29.92 -22.76
N VAL A 499 -3.91 29.98 -23.07
CA VAL A 499 -2.86 30.24 -22.07
C VAL A 499 -2.83 31.73 -21.74
N VAL A 500 -2.76 32.05 -20.45
CA VAL A 500 -2.58 33.42 -19.96
C VAL A 500 -1.08 33.64 -19.74
N GLU A 501 -0.51 34.57 -20.48
CA GLU A 501 0.92 34.89 -20.39
C GLU A 501 1.30 35.45 -19.01
N ALA A 502 2.37 34.92 -18.44
CA ALA A 502 2.96 35.45 -17.23
C ALA A 502 3.59 36.84 -17.48
N LYS A 503 3.62 37.66 -16.43
CA LYS A 503 4.31 38.95 -16.37
C LYS A 503 5.52 38.82 -15.43
N GLY A 504 6.67 39.26 -15.93
CA GLY A 504 7.94 39.21 -15.20
C GLY A 504 8.63 37.84 -15.26
N GLU A 505 9.76 37.74 -14.56
CA GLU A 505 10.53 36.51 -14.46
C GLU A 505 9.98 35.59 -13.36
N LEU A 506 10.08 34.28 -13.58
CA LEU A 506 9.75 33.27 -12.58
C LEU A 506 10.70 33.37 -11.39
N LYS A 507 10.16 33.63 -10.20
CA LYS A 507 10.93 33.64 -8.96
C LYS A 507 10.86 32.28 -8.28
N ILE A 508 12.02 31.70 -7.96
CA ILE A 508 12.13 30.35 -7.38
C ILE A 508 12.85 30.42 -6.03
N VAL A 509 12.23 29.88 -4.97
CA VAL A 509 12.74 30.02 -3.59
C VAL A 509 12.53 28.72 -2.79
N PRO A 510 13.56 28.12 -2.18
CA PRO A 510 13.39 27.06 -1.19
C PRO A 510 12.55 27.53 0.00
N LEU A 511 11.66 26.67 0.50
CA LEU A 511 10.79 27.00 1.63
C LEU A 511 11.49 26.91 2.99
N ASP A 512 12.61 26.19 3.06
CA ASP A 512 13.35 25.91 4.29
C ASP A 512 14.87 25.81 4.04
N GLU A 513 15.64 25.63 5.12
CA GLU A 513 17.08 25.42 5.12
C GLU A 513 17.48 24.15 4.37
N ASN A 514 18.63 24.20 3.68
CA ASN A 514 19.16 23.03 2.99
C ASN A 514 19.69 22.01 4.01
N VAL A 515 19.77 20.74 3.61
CA VAL A 515 20.13 19.62 4.47
C VAL A 515 21.38 18.92 3.92
N LEU A 516 22.32 18.56 4.81
CA LEU A 516 23.36 17.57 4.56
C LEU A 516 23.24 16.45 5.58
N THR A 517 23.02 15.23 5.11
CA THR A 517 23.03 14.02 5.94
C THR A 517 24.47 13.55 6.15
N LEU A 518 24.86 13.34 7.41
CA LEU A 518 26.15 12.81 7.85
C LEU A 518 25.93 11.42 8.45
N ASP A 519 26.03 10.40 7.61
CA ASP A 519 25.75 8.99 7.91
C ASP A 519 27.02 8.15 8.13
N TYR A 520 28.18 8.79 8.15
CA TYR A 520 29.47 8.20 8.51
C TYR A 520 30.07 8.90 9.73
N VAL A 521 30.70 8.12 10.59
CA VAL A 521 31.15 8.57 11.90
C VAL A 521 32.47 7.92 12.31
N ASP A 522 33.33 8.68 12.97
CA ASP A 522 34.43 8.13 13.75
C ASP A 522 33.89 7.74 15.13
N VAL A 523 34.06 6.50 15.57
CA VAL A 523 33.50 5.99 16.83
C VAL A 523 34.57 5.38 17.72
N ALA A 524 34.51 5.66 19.03
CA ALA A 524 35.36 5.07 20.04
C ALA A 524 34.54 4.53 21.22
N ALA A 525 34.83 3.29 21.63
CA ALA A 525 34.20 2.61 22.76
C ALA A 525 35.10 1.46 23.24
N GLY A 526 35.10 1.17 24.54
CA GLY A 526 35.87 0.06 25.11
C GLY A 526 37.37 0.09 24.80
N GLY A 527 37.98 1.28 24.73
CA GLY A 527 39.41 1.46 24.43
C GLY A 527 39.80 1.29 22.96
N GLU A 528 38.85 1.06 22.05
CA GLU A 528 39.09 0.93 20.61
C GLU A 528 38.43 2.07 19.83
N SER A 529 38.99 2.41 18.67
CA SER A 529 38.44 3.44 17.77
C SER A 529 38.37 2.95 16.33
N LYS A 530 37.32 3.35 15.61
CA LYS A 530 37.16 3.14 14.17
C LYS A 530 36.87 4.48 13.50
N LYS A 531 37.33 4.64 12.25
CA LYS A 531 37.17 5.87 11.49
C LYS A 531 36.30 5.65 10.26
N ASN A 532 35.55 6.68 9.86
CA ASN A 532 34.71 6.67 8.67
C ASN A 532 33.83 5.42 8.57
N VAL A 533 33.19 5.04 9.66
CA VAL A 533 32.31 3.87 9.69
C VAL A 533 30.87 4.33 9.45
N TYR A 534 30.16 3.63 8.59
CA TYR A 534 28.73 3.87 8.39
C TYR A 534 27.97 3.75 9.72
N PHE A 535 27.02 4.65 9.99
CA PHE A 535 26.42 4.85 11.31
C PHE A 535 25.89 3.54 11.92
N TYR A 536 25.29 2.65 11.12
CA TYR A 536 24.72 1.40 11.60
C TYR A 536 25.81 0.46 12.14
N ALA A 537 26.94 0.35 11.42
CA ALA A 537 28.09 -0.44 11.86
C ALA A 537 28.78 0.20 13.08
N ALA A 538 28.79 1.54 13.17
CA ALA A 538 29.28 2.25 14.34
C ALA A 538 28.39 2.03 15.57
N ASN A 539 27.06 2.05 15.40
CA ASN A 539 26.08 1.77 16.44
C ASN A 539 26.25 0.33 16.98
N ARG A 540 26.31 -0.66 16.08
CA ARG A 540 26.61 -2.06 16.46
C ARG A 540 27.93 -2.19 17.21
N PHE A 541 28.98 -1.47 16.79
CA PHE A 541 30.26 -1.44 17.49
C PHE A 541 30.13 -0.83 18.90
N ALA A 542 29.39 0.27 19.06
CA ALA A 542 29.17 0.91 20.36
C ALA A 542 28.44 -0.04 21.34
N PHE A 543 27.36 -0.71 20.92
CA PHE A 543 26.67 -1.69 21.76
C PHE A 543 27.58 -2.89 22.11
N ALA A 544 28.31 -3.44 21.13
CA ALA A 544 29.24 -4.55 21.33
C ALA A 544 30.29 -4.25 22.40
N LYS A 545 30.89 -3.05 22.35
CA LYS A 545 31.89 -2.61 23.33
C LYS A 545 31.32 -2.29 24.70
N ASN A 546 30.01 -2.16 24.81
CA ASN A 546 29.31 -1.90 26.08
C ASN A 546 28.47 -3.12 26.53
N GLY A 547 28.83 -4.33 26.09
CA GLY A 547 28.31 -5.60 26.64
C GLY A 547 26.97 -6.07 26.04
N MET A 548 26.63 -5.64 24.82
CA MET A 548 25.46 -6.12 24.08
C MET A 548 25.83 -6.45 22.63
N PRO A 549 25.35 -7.55 22.03
CA PRO A 549 25.77 -7.94 20.68
C PRO A 549 25.45 -6.89 19.60
N GLN A 550 24.32 -6.18 19.75
CA GLN A 550 23.86 -5.14 18.82
C GLN A 550 22.78 -4.27 19.46
N ASN A 551 22.30 -3.25 18.73
CA ASN A 551 21.18 -2.42 19.15
C ASN A 551 19.92 -3.30 19.32
N PRO A 552 19.32 -3.39 20.52
CA PRO A 552 18.14 -4.23 20.68
C PRO A 552 16.91 -3.64 19.98
N TRP A 553 16.85 -2.32 19.76
CA TRP A 553 15.65 -1.62 19.28
C TRP A 553 15.16 -2.05 17.89
N ASP A 554 16.02 -2.65 17.07
CA ASP A 554 15.70 -3.24 15.75
C ASP A 554 16.03 -4.74 15.66
N SER A 555 16.26 -5.41 16.80
CA SER A 555 16.73 -6.80 16.76
C SER A 555 16.26 -7.70 17.89
N SER A 556 15.39 -7.22 18.77
CA SER A 556 14.88 -7.99 19.91
C SER A 556 13.49 -7.52 20.33
N VAL A 557 12.72 -8.41 20.97
CA VAL A 557 11.48 -8.05 21.66
C VAL A 557 11.81 -7.32 22.96
N GLN A 558 11.17 -6.17 23.21
CA GLN A 558 11.56 -5.26 24.29
C GLN A 558 10.88 -5.55 25.62
N PHE A 559 11.19 -6.71 26.22
CA PHE A 559 10.72 -7.02 27.56
C PHE A 559 11.25 -6.00 28.58
N LYS A 560 10.33 -5.42 29.35
CA LYS A 560 10.62 -4.32 30.27
C LYS A 560 11.63 -4.71 31.34
N ASP A 561 11.47 -5.91 31.88
CA ASP A 561 12.25 -6.52 32.96
C ASP A 561 13.61 -7.07 32.49
N GLU A 562 13.85 -7.15 31.18
CA GLU A 562 15.10 -7.63 30.62
C GLU A 562 15.91 -6.51 29.95
N LEU A 563 15.37 -5.86 28.93
CA LEU A 563 16.10 -4.92 28.08
C LEU A 563 15.99 -3.48 28.57
N ILE A 564 14.79 -3.03 28.96
CA ILE A 564 14.55 -1.63 29.33
C ILE A 564 15.20 -1.27 30.67
N THR A 565 15.19 -2.20 31.64
CA THR A 565 15.78 -1.99 32.97
C THR A 565 17.28 -2.36 33.05
N ARG A 566 17.91 -2.74 31.93
CA ARG A 566 19.32 -3.15 31.91
C ARG A 566 20.25 -2.01 32.35
N THR A 567 21.20 -2.36 33.22
CA THR A 567 22.28 -1.46 33.65
C THR A 567 23.58 -1.73 32.89
N PHE A 568 24.44 -0.72 32.84
CA PHE A 568 25.74 -0.78 32.17
C PHE A 568 26.85 -0.44 33.17
N ALA A 569 28.08 -0.87 32.88
CA ALA A 569 29.22 -0.62 33.76
C ALA A 569 29.48 0.89 33.93
N ALA A 570 29.98 1.33 35.08
CA ALA A 570 30.17 2.76 35.36
C ALA A 570 31.23 3.42 34.45
N ASP A 571 32.20 2.64 33.98
CA ASP A 571 33.26 3.02 33.04
C ASP A 571 32.89 2.78 31.57
N SER A 572 31.66 2.31 31.31
CA SER A 572 31.12 2.19 29.95
C SER A 572 30.95 3.56 29.30
N GLY A 573 30.92 3.60 27.97
CA GLY A 573 30.72 4.86 27.25
C GLY A 573 30.93 4.74 25.75
N VAL A 574 30.64 5.85 25.09
CA VAL A 574 30.86 6.01 23.65
C VAL A 574 31.23 7.45 23.34
N GLU A 575 32.15 7.63 22.41
CA GLU A 575 32.44 8.88 21.75
C GLU A 575 32.23 8.69 20.24
N ALA A 576 31.54 9.63 19.60
CA ALA A 576 31.27 9.60 18.17
C ALA A 576 31.49 10.98 17.56
N SER A 577 32.20 11.07 16.43
CA SER A 577 32.58 12.32 15.77
C SER A 577 32.12 12.35 14.32
N TYR A 578 31.27 13.32 14.00
CA TYR A 578 30.76 13.60 12.66
C TYR A 578 31.63 14.67 12.01
N ARG A 579 32.06 14.43 10.77
CA ARG A 579 32.96 15.32 10.02
C ARG A 579 32.23 15.93 8.83
N PHE A 580 32.54 17.19 8.54
CA PHE A 580 32.08 17.88 7.34
C PHE A 580 33.04 19.00 6.95
N THR A 581 33.01 19.41 5.68
CA THR A 581 33.92 20.44 5.14
C THR A 581 33.12 21.63 4.65
N ILE A 582 33.58 22.85 5.00
CA ILE A 582 33.08 24.12 4.46
C ILE A 582 34.13 24.67 3.49
N GLU A 583 33.76 24.97 2.24
CA GLU A 583 34.71 25.40 1.20
C GLU A 583 35.18 26.86 1.37
N ASP A 584 34.24 27.79 1.55
CA ASP A 584 34.48 29.22 1.31
C ASP A 584 34.19 30.12 2.52
N SER A 585 33.00 30.01 3.12
CA SER A 585 32.54 30.83 4.24
C SER A 585 31.55 30.06 5.10
N VAL A 586 31.60 30.30 6.42
CA VAL A 586 30.65 29.68 7.34
C VAL A 586 29.26 30.30 7.11
N PRO A 587 28.22 29.51 6.81
CA PRO A 587 26.88 30.04 6.61
C PRO A 587 26.37 30.79 7.84
N GLY A 588 25.72 31.94 7.63
CA GLY A 588 25.16 32.74 8.74
C GLY A 588 24.09 32.02 9.56
N LYS A 589 23.47 30.98 8.98
CA LYS A 589 22.66 29.98 9.69
C LYS A 589 23.28 28.62 9.43
N LEU A 590 23.80 27.98 10.49
CA LEU A 590 24.35 26.64 10.44
C LEU A 590 24.02 25.91 11.74
N TRP A 591 23.24 24.85 11.62
CA TRP A 591 22.81 24.00 12.71
C TRP A 591 23.32 22.58 12.48
N ILE A 592 23.57 21.85 13.57
CA ILE A 592 23.61 20.40 13.54
C ILE A 592 22.44 19.84 14.33
N VAL A 593 21.82 18.81 13.79
CA VAL A 593 20.77 18.04 14.44
C VAL A 593 21.35 16.74 14.95
N ILE A 594 21.16 16.50 16.25
CA ILE A 594 21.58 15.28 16.93
C ILE A 594 20.35 14.69 17.60
N GLU A 595 20.14 13.38 17.47
CA GLU A 595 19.07 12.68 18.18
C GLU A 595 19.40 12.54 19.67
N ARG A 596 18.42 12.84 20.53
CA ARG A 596 18.53 12.79 21.98
C ARG A 596 19.81 13.47 22.51
N PRO A 597 20.06 14.74 22.17
CA PRO A 597 21.29 15.41 22.59
C PRO A 597 21.34 15.58 24.13
N ASP A 598 20.21 15.41 24.82
CA ASP A 598 20.13 15.33 26.28
C ASP A 598 20.96 14.18 26.89
N LEU A 599 21.28 13.16 26.09
CA LEU A 599 22.09 12.02 26.51
C LEU A 599 23.61 12.24 26.33
N TYR A 600 24.02 13.32 25.66
CA TYR A 600 25.40 13.51 25.24
C TYR A 600 25.96 14.86 25.70
N LYS A 601 27.25 14.87 26.02
CA LYS A 601 28.05 16.09 25.94
C LYS A 601 28.39 16.31 24.46
N VAL A 602 28.05 17.48 23.93
CA VAL A 602 28.26 17.81 22.50
C VAL A 602 29.29 18.94 22.37
N THR A 603 30.24 18.78 21.46
CA THR A 603 31.21 19.83 21.11
C THR A 603 31.33 20.00 19.60
N CYS A 604 31.55 21.23 19.13
CA CYS A 604 31.90 21.54 17.75
C CYS A 604 33.30 22.17 17.73
N ASN A 605 34.25 21.54 17.04
CA ASN A 605 35.66 21.95 17.02
C ASN A 605 36.24 22.16 18.44
N GLY A 606 35.86 21.28 19.38
CA GLY A 606 36.25 21.34 20.79
C GLY A 606 35.50 22.36 21.66
N LYS A 607 34.67 23.23 21.07
CA LYS A 607 33.83 24.17 21.82
C LYS A 607 32.51 23.50 22.24
N PRO A 608 32.11 23.56 23.52
CA PRO A 608 30.81 23.03 23.97
C PRO A 608 29.65 23.71 23.25
N VAL A 609 28.69 22.90 22.80
CA VAL A 609 27.43 23.35 22.19
C VAL A 609 26.28 22.53 22.75
N SER A 610 25.05 23.04 22.70
CA SER A 610 23.88 22.33 23.25
C SER A 610 22.60 22.76 22.54
N ALA A 611 21.63 21.85 22.46
CA ALA A 611 20.33 22.15 21.92
C ALA A 611 19.54 22.99 22.94
N PRO A 612 19.04 24.19 22.58
CA PRO A 612 18.12 24.90 23.45
C PRO A 612 16.84 24.09 23.67
N LYS A 613 16.24 24.22 24.86
CA LYS A 613 15.01 23.50 25.20
C LYS A 613 13.91 23.81 24.17
N GLY A 614 13.31 22.77 23.60
CA GLY A 614 12.21 22.89 22.63
C GLY A 614 12.66 23.24 21.20
N GLN A 615 13.96 23.32 20.91
CA GLN A 615 14.49 23.45 19.56
C GLN A 615 14.75 22.07 18.96
N TRP A 616 13.95 21.69 17.98
CA TRP A 616 14.01 20.39 17.31
C TRP A 616 13.76 20.53 15.81
N TRP A 617 14.06 19.47 15.06
CA TRP A 617 13.78 19.37 13.63
C TRP A 617 13.30 17.96 13.28
N LEU A 618 12.24 17.86 12.47
CA LEU A 618 11.59 16.60 12.04
C LEU A 618 10.91 15.80 13.16
N ASP A 619 11.59 15.48 14.25
CA ASP A 619 11.06 14.79 15.44
C ASP A 619 11.40 15.56 16.71
N LYS A 620 10.55 15.47 17.73
CA LYS A 620 10.79 16.13 19.02
C LYS A 620 12.04 15.64 19.75
N SER A 621 12.54 14.45 19.38
CA SER A 621 13.79 13.88 19.87
C SER A 621 15.03 14.35 19.10
N PHE A 622 14.88 15.08 18.01
CA PHE A 622 15.98 15.50 17.13
C PHE A 622 16.35 16.95 17.47
N GLY A 623 17.25 17.13 18.43
CA GLY A 623 17.56 18.46 18.94
C GLY A 623 18.44 19.25 17.97
N ARG A 624 18.05 20.51 17.74
CA ARG A 624 18.71 21.43 16.80
C ARG A 624 19.70 22.33 17.54
N ILE A 625 20.97 22.27 17.17
CA ILE A 625 22.10 22.91 17.87
C ILE A 625 22.76 23.94 16.95
N ASP A 626 22.87 25.20 17.38
CA ASP A 626 23.58 26.24 16.63
C ASP A 626 25.09 25.98 16.71
N ILE A 627 25.74 25.87 15.56
CA ILE A 627 27.19 25.68 15.48
C ILE A 627 27.88 26.76 14.65
N ALA A 628 27.17 27.79 14.17
CA ALA A 628 27.73 28.80 13.28
C ALA A 628 28.95 29.52 13.88
N GLN A 629 28.94 29.79 15.18
CA GLN A 629 30.05 30.45 15.90
C GLN A 629 31.22 29.50 16.27
N ALA A 630 30.99 28.19 16.18
CA ALA A 630 31.97 27.16 16.48
C ALA A 630 32.62 26.57 15.22
N ALA A 631 31.90 26.62 14.09
CA ALA A 631 32.35 26.17 12.79
C ALA A 631 33.43 27.11 12.20
N LYS A 632 34.20 26.57 11.25
CA LYS A 632 35.28 27.27 10.52
C LYS A 632 35.31 26.84 9.06
N VAL A 633 35.96 27.61 8.20
CA VAL A 633 36.29 27.17 6.84
C VAL A 633 37.28 25.99 6.90
N GLY A 634 37.10 25.02 6.01
CA GLY A 634 37.82 23.75 6.00
C GLY A 634 37.08 22.65 6.78
N GLU A 635 37.84 21.70 7.33
CA GLU A 635 37.29 20.57 8.08
C GLU A 635 36.72 21.00 9.44
N ASN A 636 35.52 20.53 9.74
CA ASN A 636 34.84 20.68 11.02
C ASN A 636 34.51 19.32 11.61
N VAL A 637 34.50 19.25 12.94
CA VAL A 637 34.16 18.04 13.68
C VAL A 637 33.14 18.36 14.76
N VAL A 638 32.04 17.63 14.79
CA VAL A 638 31.10 17.63 15.92
C VAL A 638 31.20 16.29 16.64
N THR A 639 31.53 16.34 17.93
CA THR A 639 31.73 15.16 18.77
C THR A 639 30.63 15.08 19.82
N ILE A 640 30.00 13.90 19.92
CA ILE A 640 29.07 13.53 20.99
C ILE A 640 29.75 12.51 21.91
N GLN A 641 29.57 12.67 23.22
CA GLN A 641 30.17 11.78 24.22
C GLN A 641 29.15 11.43 25.29
N ALA A 642 29.04 10.15 25.64
CA ALA A 642 28.22 9.65 26.74
C ALA A 642 29.03 8.71 27.65
N SER A 643 28.89 8.90 28.96
CA SER A 643 29.43 8.01 30.00
C SER A 643 28.64 8.22 31.31
N PRO A 644 28.10 7.16 31.94
CA PRO A 644 28.10 5.77 31.47
C PRO A 644 27.22 5.58 30.22
N PHE A 645 27.44 4.47 29.50
CA PHE A 645 26.55 4.03 28.42
C PHE A 645 25.19 3.60 28.98
N THR A 646 24.16 3.56 28.14
CA THR A 646 22.78 3.19 28.47
C THR A 646 22.10 2.62 27.24
N ILE A 647 20.98 1.93 27.43
CA ILE A 647 20.16 1.35 26.35
C ILE A 647 19.62 2.40 25.35
N TYR A 648 19.66 3.68 25.71
CA TYR A 648 19.11 4.77 24.89
C TYR A 648 20.13 5.46 23.99
N HIS A 649 21.42 5.08 24.06
CA HIS A 649 22.49 5.69 23.24
C HIS A 649 22.58 5.06 21.84
N GLU A 650 21.48 5.10 21.08
CA GLU A 650 21.45 4.71 19.65
C GLU A 650 22.27 5.72 18.84
N LEU A 651 23.40 5.31 18.24
CA LEU A 651 24.14 6.17 17.30
C LEU A 651 23.42 6.22 15.94
N GLU A 652 23.16 7.42 15.44
CA GLU A 652 22.35 7.70 14.26
C GLU A 652 23.04 8.75 13.36
N PRO A 653 22.63 8.90 12.08
CA PRO A 653 23.10 10.00 11.26
C PRO A 653 22.85 11.37 11.92
N ALA A 654 23.78 12.30 11.73
CA ALA A 654 23.58 13.70 12.07
C ALA A 654 23.15 14.49 10.82
N TYR A 655 22.49 15.63 11.01
CA TYR A 655 22.04 16.46 9.89
C TYR A 655 22.54 17.88 10.06
N LEU A 656 23.18 18.44 9.03
CA LEU A 656 23.45 19.88 8.99
C LEU A 656 22.29 20.59 8.31
N LEU A 657 21.81 21.67 8.93
CA LEU A 657 20.79 22.55 8.37
C LEU A 657 21.37 23.94 8.19
N GLY A 658 21.10 24.57 7.06
CA GLY A 658 21.53 25.95 6.91
C GLY A 658 21.32 26.61 5.57
N SER A 659 21.87 27.82 5.49
CA SER A 659 21.82 28.66 4.29
C SER A 659 22.99 28.35 3.36
N PHE A 660 23.12 27.11 2.89
CA PHE A 660 24.20 26.66 2.01
C PHE A 660 23.70 25.86 0.80
N THR A 661 24.60 25.61 -0.16
CA THR A 661 24.46 24.60 -1.21
C THR A 661 25.50 23.50 -1.02
N LEU A 662 25.27 22.33 -1.61
CA LEU A 662 26.18 21.19 -1.54
C LEU A 662 26.85 20.93 -2.88
N LYS A 663 28.16 20.76 -2.84
CA LYS A 663 28.98 20.37 -3.99
C LYS A 663 29.46 18.93 -3.79
N PRO A 664 29.21 18.01 -4.75
CA PRO A 664 29.74 16.65 -4.65
C PRO A 664 31.27 16.65 -4.52
N ALA A 665 31.77 15.79 -3.63
CA ALA A 665 33.20 15.58 -3.41
C ALA A 665 33.55 14.09 -3.57
N GLN A 666 34.85 13.75 -3.56
CA GLN A 666 35.32 12.36 -3.59
C GLN A 666 34.89 11.54 -2.36
N SER A 667 34.55 12.23 -1.26
CA SER A 667 34.01 11.65 -0.03
C SER A 667 32.87 12.56 0.43
N GLY A 668 31.63 12.15 0.16
CA GLY A 668 30.41 12.90 0.47
C GLY A 668 30.29 14.23 -0.27
N PHE A 669 29.96 15.28 0.48
CA PHE A 669 29.67 16.61 -0.04
C PHE A 669 30.43 17.69 0.73
N THR A 670 30.75 18.77 0.04
CA THR A 670 31.29 20.00 0.65
C THR A 670 30.20 21.05 0.76
N VAL A 671 30.13 21.72 1.92
CA VAL A 671 29.24 22.85 2.19
C VAL A 671 29.80 24.12 1.55
N VAL A 672 28.99 24.78 0.72
CA VAL A 672 29.32 26.07 0.08
C VAL A 672 28.41 27.14 0.67
N GLY A 673 29.01 28.11 1.38
CA GLY A 673 28.31 29.12 2.17
C GLY A 673 28.21 30.50 1.53
N GLN A 674 28.99 30.84 0.51
CA GLN A 674 28.82 32.11 -0.24
C GLN A 674 27.59 32.07 -1.16
N SER A 675 27.28 33.22 -1.78
CA SER A 675 26.01 33.52 -2.46
C SER A 675 25.47 32.32 -3.25
N LYS A 676 24.33 31.82 -2.80
CA LYS A 676 23.57 30.77 -3.48
C LYS A 676 23.25 31.27 -4.91
N PRO A 677 23.61 30.54 -5.97
CA PRO A 677 23.00 30.82 -7.26
C PRO A 677 21.48 30.77 -7.09
N ALA A 678 20.77 31.69 -7.74
CA ALA A 678 19.31 31.66 -7.74
C ALA A 678 18.86 30.30 -8.29
N MET A 679 17.88 29.68 -7.63
CA MET A 679 17.34 28.43 -8.14
C MET A 679 16.69 28.66 -9.52
N THR A 680 16.83 27.65 -10.37
CA THR A 680 16.20 27.57 -11.69
C THR A 680 15.20 26.41 -11.71
N LEU A 681 14.47 26.29 -12.81
CA LEU A 681 13.73 25.07 -13.12
C LEU A 681 14.69 23.86 -13.22
N GLY A 682 14.17 22.67 -12.97
CA GLY A 682 14.91 21.41 -12.97
C GLY A 682 15.11 20.80 -11.59
N SER A 683 15.96 19.75 -11.54
CA SER A 683 16.26 18.98 -10.33
C SER A 683 16.85 19.85 -9.22
N TRP A 684 16.31 19.74 -8.01
CA TRP A 684 16.89 20.39 -6.83
C TRP A 684 18.26 19.81 -6.46
N LYS A 685 18.44 18.50 -6.61
CA LYS A 685 19.72 17.82 -6.37
C LYS A 685 20.83 18.39 -7.24
N ALA A 686 20.57 18.57 -8.54
CA ALA A 686 21.53 19.14 -9.47
C ALA A 686 21.92 20.59 -9.14
N GLN A 687 21.11 21.29 -8.33
CA GLN A 687 21.31 22.67 -7.89
C GLN A 687 21.89 22.76 -6.46
N GLY A 688 22.40 21.66 -5.92
CA GLY A 688 23.06 21.62 -4.61
C GLY A 688 22.13 21.37 -3.43
N TYR A 689 20.95 20.78 -3.66
CA TYR A 689 19.97 20.37 -2.65
C TYR A 689 19.70 18.84 -2.67
N PRO A 690 20.73 17.97 -2.63
CA PRO A 690 20.56 16.51 -2.78
C PRO A 690 19.73 15.84 -1.69
N PHE A 691 19.75 16.34 -0.45
CA PHE A 691 19.02 15.74 0.69
C PHE A 691 17.74 16.51 1.06
N TYR A 692 17.33 17.47 0.23
CA TYR A 692 16.24 18.39 0.55
C TYR A 692 14.87 17.80 0.22
N ALA A 693 13.88 18.07 1.10
CA ALA A 693 12.52 17.54 0.99
C ALA A 693 11.40 18.57 1.27
N ALA A 694 11.70 19.67 1.97
CA ALA A 694 10.68 20.58 2.52
C ALA A 694 9.89 21.38 1.46
N GLY A 695 10.45 21.54 0.26
CA GLY A 695 9.75 22.07 -0.91
C GLY A 695 10.27 23.42 -1.44
N VAL A 696 9.88 23.75 -2.67
CA VAL A 696 10.33 24.93 -3.40
C VAL A 696 9.13 25.69 -3.98
N ALA A 697 9.09 27.00 -3.75
CA ALA A 697 8.08 27.90 -4.30
C ALA A 697 8.50 28.45 -5.66
N TYR A 698 7.58 28.39 -6.63
CA TYR A 698 7.68 28.89 -7.99
C TYR A 698 6.62 29.99 -8.17
N ILE A 699 7.03 31.24 -8.36
CA ILE A 699 6.15 32.41 -8.25
C ILE A 699 6.15 33.23 -9.54
N CYS A 700 4.97 33.44 -10.12
CA CYS A 700 4.74 34.29 -11.29
C CYS A 700 3.62 35.30 -11.01
N THR A 701 3.61 36.39 -11.78
CA THR A 701 2.48 37.34 -11.79
C THR A 701 1.71 37.28 -13.10
N PHE A 702 0.40 37.52 -13.06
CA PHE A 702 -0.49 37.49 -14.22
C PHE A 702 -1.37 38.73 -14.20
N GLU A 703 -1.57 39.34 -15.37
CA GLU A 703 -2.43 40.52 -15.51
C GLU A 703 -3.79 40.11 -16.08
N ILE A 704 -4.84 40.23 -15.28
CA ILE A 704 -6.19 39.78 -15.63
C ILE A 704 -7.15 40.96 -15.50
N ALA A 705 -7.39 41.67 -16.63
CA ALA A 705 -8.24 42.86 -16.62
C ALA A 705 -9.62 42.62 -15.99
N LYS A 706 -10.26 41.50 -16.31
CA LYS A 706 -11.48 41.02 -15.68
C LYS A 706 -11.57 39.48 -15.79
N PRO A 707 -11.64 38.73 -14.68
CA PRO A 707 -11.83 37.28 -14.74
C PRO A 707 -13.13 36.93 -15.49
N LYS A 708 -13.02 36.06 -16.50
CA LYS A 708 -14.16 35.52 -17.28
C LYS A 708 -13.94 34.04 -17.55
N GLY A 709 -14.95 33.20 -17.37
CA GLY A 709 -14.78 31.76 -17.53
C GLY A 709 -14.03 31.13 -16.35
N GLN A 710 -13.45 29.95 -16.57
CA GLN A 710 -12.68 29.20 -15.59
C GLN A 710 -11.18 29.42 -15.79
N TYR A 711 -10.42 29.41 -14.71
CA TYR A 711 -8.97 29.50 -14.72
C TYR A 711 -8.38 28.35 -13.91
N ALA A 712 -7.38 27.68 -14.47
CA ALA A 712 -6.67 26.59 -13.81
C ALA A 712 -5.16 26.75 -13.92
N VAL A 713 -4.44 26.36 -12.88
CA VAL A 713 -2.98 26.19 -12.89
C VAL A 713 -2.68 24.76 -13.28
N ASP A 714 -1.88 24.60 -14.33
CA ASP A 714 -1.49 23.31 -14.89
C ASP A 714 0.02 23.09 -14.76
N LEU A 715 0.41 21.87 -14.38
CA LEU A 715 1.80 21.42 -14.31
C LEU A 715 2.07 20.37 -15.38
N GLU A 716 2.94 20.70 -16.34
CA GLU A 716 3.26 19.80 -17.46
C GLU A 716 4.35 18.80 -17.09
N ASN A 717 5.46 19.27 -16.51
CA ASN A 717 6.61 18.44 -16.19
C ASN A 717 7.15 18.77 -14.78
N TRP A 718 6.81 17.93 -13.81
CA TRP A 718 7.17 18.12 -12.41
C TRP A 718 7.32 16.77 -11.70
N TYR A 719 8.06 16.75 -10.60
CA TYR A 719 8.21 15.57 -9.74
C TYR A 719 8.25 15.97 -8.26
N GLY A 720 7.35 15.41 -7.47
CA GLY A 720 7.19 15.65 -6.03
C GLY A 720 6.01 14.85 -5.48
N SER A 721 5.75 14.95 -4.18
CA SER A 721 4.60 14.29 -3.54
C SER A 721 3.30 15.04 -3.80
N VAL A 722 3.33 16.36 -3.65
CA VAL A 722 2.20 17.27 -3.83
C VAL A 722 2.70 18.64 -4.31
N ALA A 723 1.88 19.34 -5.08
CA ALA A 723 2.09 20.76 -5.38
C ALA A 723 0.95 21.62 -4.82
N GLU A 724 1.25 22.52 -3.88
CA GLU A 724 0.29 23.50 -3.37
C GLU A 724 0.19 24.68 -4.34
N VAL A 725 -1.03 25.20 -4.52
CA VAL A 725 -1.27 26.41 -5.31
C VAL A 725 -1.80 27.50 -4.41
N LEU A 726 -1.12 28.64 -4.40
CA LEU A 726 -1.54 29.85 -3.71
C LEU A 726 -1.78 30.96 -4.73
N VAL A 727 -2.83 31.74 -4.53
CA VAL A 727 -3.18 32.90 -5.35
C VAL A 727 -3.32 34.10 -4.44
N ASN A 728 -2.57 35.16 -4.73
CA ASN A 728 -2.52 36.38 -3.92
C ASN A 728 -2.20 36.11 -2.43
N GLY A 729 -1.35 35.10 -2.18
CA GLY A 729 -0.95 34.67 -0.84
C GLY A 729 -1.96 33.79 -0.09
N GLN A 730 -3.09 33.43 -0.71
CA GLN A 730 -4.11 32.55 -0.12
C GLN A 730 -4.08 31.16 -0.76
N PRO A 731 -4.24 30.07 0.01
CA PRO A 731 -4.37 28.72 -0.55
C PRO A 731 -5.56 28.62 -1.51
N ALA A 732 -5.34 28.05 -2.69
CA ALA A 732 -6.35 27.82 -3.72
C ALA A 732 -6.66 26.32 -3.91
N GLY A 733 -5.68 25.44 -3.68
CA GLY A 733 -5.84 23.99 -3.74
C GLY A 733 -4.51 23.26 -3.85
N CYS A 734 -4.58 21.94 -4.04
CA CYS A 734 -3.41 21.07 -4.20
C CYS A 734 -3.53 20.26 -5.50
N ILE A 735 -2.40 20.03 -6.15
CA ILE A 735 -2.24 19.15 -7.30
C ILE A 735 -1.57 17.87 -6.83
N VAL A 736 -2.32 16.76 -6.90
CA VAL A 736 -1.98 15.48 -6.24
C VAL A 736 -2.04 14.28 -7.19
N SER A 737 -2.74 14.43 -8.32
CA SER A 737 -2.85 13.41 -9.38
C SER A 737 -3.15 14.06 -10.73
N ARG A 738 -2.98 13.29 -11.81
CA ARG A 738 -3.37 13.70 -13.17
C ARG A 738 -4.87 14.04 -13.24
N PRO A 739 -5.28 15.04 -14.03
CA PRO A 739 -4.53 15.78 -15.07
C PRO A 739 -3.59 16.91 -14.61
N TRP A 740 -3.13 16.94 -13.35
CA TRP A 740 -2.17 17.92 -12.83
C TRP A 740 -2.65 19.37 -12.89
N THR A 741 -3.94 19.57 -12.58
CA THR A 741 -4.62 20.86 -12.68
C THR A 741 -5.22 21.28 -11.34
N CYS A 742 -5.21 22.58 -11.05
CA CYS A 742 -5.91 23.16 -9.90
C CYS A 742 -6.78 24.36 -10.35
N ASP A 743 -8.08 24.31 -10.07
CA ASP A 743 -9.00 25.44 -10.32
C ASP A 743 -8.68 26.60 -9.37
N VAL A 744 -8.34 27.75 -9.95
CA VAL A 744 -8.02 29.00 -9.23
C VAL A 744 -9.03 30.11 -9.50
N THR A 745 -10.11 29.83 -10.23
CA THR A 745 -11.09 30.80 -10.72
C THR A 745 -11.60 31.73 -9.62
N LYS A 746 -11.98 31.16 -8.47
CA LYS A 746 -12.56 31.90 -7.35
C LYS A 746 -11.53 32.75 -6.58
N ALA A 747 -10.24 32.49 -6.76
CA ALA A 747 -9.16 33.19 -6.05
C ALA A 747 -8.57 34.39 -6.83
N LEU A 748 -8.91 34.52 -8.11
CA LEU A 748 -8.43 35.61 -8.97
C LEU A 748 -9.24 36.90 -8.78
N LYS A 749 -8.55 38.04 -8.88
CA LYS A 749 -9.14 39.39 -8.84
C LYS A 749 -8.84 40.16 -10.13
N PRO A 750 -9.59 41.22 -10.46
CA PRO A 750 -9.21 42.15 -11.51
C PRO A 750 -7.83 42.78 -11.26
N GLY A 751 -7.04 42.92 -12.32
CA GLY A 751 -5.68 43.46 -12.30
C GLY A 751 -4.61 42.39 -12.09
N THR A 752 -3.54 42.76 -11.40
CA THR A 752 -2.40 41.86 -11.12
C THR A 752 -2.75 40.80 -10.09
N ASN A 753 -2.43 39.56 -10.42
CA ASN A 753 -2.52 38.39 -9.55
C ASN A 753 -1.16 37.73 -9.40
N THR A 754 -0.76 37.40 -8.19
CA THR A 754 0.45 36.59 -7.94
C THR A 754 0.02 35.14 -7.73
N ILE A 755 0.59 34.22 -8.49
CA ILE A 755 0.39 32.78 -8.32
C ILE A 755 1.70 32.16 -7.87
N GLU A 756 1.63 31.37 -6.81
CA GLU A 756 2.74 30.62 -6.24
C GLU A 756 2.39 29.12 -6.25
N VAL A 757 3.24 28.32 -6.89
CA VAL A 757 3.18 26.86 -6.86
C VAL A 757 4.30 26.35 -5.96
N ARG A 758 3.98 25.61 -4.90
CA ARG A 758 4.97 24.99 -4.02
C ARG A 758 5.04 23.50 -4.29
N VAL A 759 6.13 23.04 -4.87
CA VAL A 759 6.37 21.59 -5.04
C VAL A 759 7.02 21.05 -3.77
N ILE A 760 6.42 20.03 -3.17
CA ILE A 760 6.88 19.39 -1.93
C ILE A 760 7.46 18.00 -2.26
N GLY A 761 8.64 17.69 -1.72
CA GLY A 761 9.30 16.40 -1.91
C GLY A 761 8.82 15.32 -0.93
N THR A 762 9.65 14.31 -0.72
CA THR A 762 9.44 13.29 0.32
C THR A 762 10.72 13.11 1.15
N LEU A 763 10.63 12.40 2.27
CA LEU A 763 11.79 12.14 3.14
C LEU A 763 12.81 11.16 2.55
N LYS A 764 12.59 10.58 1.37
CA LYS A 764 13.57 9.70 0.68
C LYS A 764 14.94 10.33 0.54
N ASN A 765 14.98 11.62 0.18
CA ASN A 765 16.23 12.35 0.02
C ASN A 765 16.89 12.60 1.37
N THR A 766 16.13 12.87 2.42
CA THR A 766 16.65 13.19 3.75
C THR A 766 17.07 11.95 4.55
N LEU A 767 16.21 10.92 4.60
CA LEU A 767 16.35 9.73 5.46
C LEU A 767 16.83 8.47 4.73
N GLY A 768 16.79 8.44 3.41
CA GLY A 768 17.28 7.31 2.61
C GLY A 768 16.24 6.19 2.41
N PRO A 769 16.68 4.97 2.04
CA PRO A 769 18.08 4.50 2.04
C PRO A 769 18.90 5.11 0.90
N HIS A 770 20.14 5.53 1.17
CA HIS A 770 21.01 6.19 0.16
C HIS A 770 22.00 5.25 -0.54
N HIS A 771 22.30 4.09 0.07
CA HIS A 771 23.41 3.21 -0.35
C HIS A 771 22.99 1.80 -0.79
N ASN A 772 21.72 1.44 -0.66
CA ASN A 772 21.22 0.09 -0.97
C ASN A 772 20.46 0.07 -2.30
N GLY A 773 21.16 0.42 -3.39
CA GLY A 773 20.63 0.43 -4.75
C GLY A 773 19.72 1.62 -5.08
N THR A 774 19.18 1.61 -6.30
CA THR A 774 18.34 2.68 -6.86
C THR A 774 16.83 2.36 -6.83
N GLY A 775 16.43 1.27 -6.18
CA GLY A 775 15.02 0.87 -6.10
C GLY A 775 14.19 1.91 -5.37
N LEU A 776 13.09 2.34 -6.00
CA LEU A 776 12.01 3.11 -5.40
C LEU A 776 10.77 2.21 -5.25
N GLY A 777 9.83 2.63 -4.42
CA GLY A 777 8.58 1.94 -4.16
C GLY A 777 8.67 0.78 -3.17
N SER A 778 9.87 0.48 -2.65
CA SER A 778 9.99 -0.37 -1.46
C SER A 778 11.23 -0.10 -0.60
N ALA A 779 11.07 -0.20 0.73
CA ALA A 779 12.17 -0.13 1.67
C ALA A 779 11.91 -0.99 2.92
N TRP A 780 12.89 -1.83 3.25
CA TRP A 780 12.88 -2.69 4.44
C TRP A 780 13.91 -2.19 5.47
N PRO A 781 13.80 -2.56 6.76
CA PRO A 781 14.81 -2.20 7.77
C PRO A 781 16.24 -2.53 7.33
N GLY A 782 16.43 -3.69 6.68
CA GLY A 782 17.71 -4.13 6.12
C GLY A 782 18.31 -3.21 5.06
N SER A 783 17.49 -2.44 4.33
CA SER A 783 17.94 -1.50 3.30
C SER A 783 18.80 -0.36 3.85
N PHE A 784 18.73 -0.10 5.15
CA PHE A 784 19.46 0.97 5.81
C PHE A 784 20.69 0.48 6.59
N GLN A 785 20.91 -0.84 6.68
CA GLN A 785 21.95 -1.45 7.52
C GLN A 785 23.32 -1.53 6.83
N ARG A 786 23.37 -1.23 5.53
CA ARG A 786 24.58 -1.37 4.70
C ARG A 786 24.92 -0.05 4.03
N GLY A 787 26.19 0.31 4.10
CA GLY A 787 26.82 1.38 3.34
C GLY A 787 28.25 0.97 2.96
N PRO A 788 28.91 1.65 2.01
CA PRO A 788 30.30 1.40 1.63
C PRO A 788 31.25 1.32 2.84
N GLU A 789 32.08 0.28 2.89
CA GLU A 789 33.03 0.04 4.00
C GLU A 789 34.27 0.96 3.96
N THR A 790 34.56 1.57 2.82
CA THR A 790 35.73 2.43 2.59
C THR A 790 35.55 3.87 3.08
N GLY A 791 34.46 4.14 3.81
CA GLY A 791 34.03 5.48 4.21
C GLY A 791 32.97 6.07 3.27
N PRO A 792 32.64 7.37 3.42
CA PRO A 792 31.63 8.02 2.59
C PRO A 792 31.98 7.86 1.10
N PRO A 793 31.06 7.35 0.27
CA PRO A 793 31.27 7.30 -1.17
C PRO A 793 31.34 8.72 -1.76
N ALA A 794 31.70 8.84 -3.03
CA ALA A 794 31.63 10.13 -3.71
C ALA A 794 30.19 10.68 -3.66
N GLY A 795 30.01 12.00 -3.51
CA GLY A 795 28.68 12.59 -3.34
C GLY A 795 27.69 12.23 -4.45
N GLU A 796 28.18 12.06 -5.68
CA GLU A 796 27.38 11.65 -6.85
C GLU A 796 26.79 10.24 -6.73
N GLN A 797 27.37 9.39 -5.87
CA GLN A 797 26.96 8.00 -5.67
C GLN A 797 25.81 7.86 -4.65
N TYR A 798 25.42 8.92 -3.93
CA TYR A 798 24.27 8.89 -3.04
C TYR A 798 22.97 8.82 -3.85
N HIS A 799 22.17 7.78 -3.60
CA HIS A 799 20.88 7.60 -4.27
C HIS A 799 19.81 8.54 -3.68
N THR A 800 19.46 9.55 -4.46
CA THR A 800 18.50 10.63 -4.15
C THR A 800 17.71 10.95 -5.41
N VAL A 801 16.47 11.39 -5.22
CA VAL A 801 15.43 11.62 -6.21
C VAL A 801 15.49 13.07 -6.74
N ASP A 802 15.25 13.24 -8.03
CA ASP A 802 15.22 14.52 -8.72
C ASP A 802 13.87 15.24 -8.56
N TYR A 803 13.57 15.70 -7.34
CA TYR A 803 12.40 16.55 -7.11
C TYR A 803 12.55 17.92 -7.80
N GLY A 804 11.43 18.46 -8.27
CA GLY A 804 11.34 19.82 -8.79
C GLY A 804 10.28 20.05 -9.86
N LEU A 805 10.19 21.30 -10.31
CA LEU A 805 9.43 21.72 -11.48
C LEU A 805 10.41 21.88 -12.66
N PHE A 806 10.19 21.12 -13.73
CA PHE A 806 11.10 21.07 -14.89
C PHE A 806 10.67 22.00 -16.00
N GLU A 807 9.40 22.39 -16.04
CA GLU A 807 8.83 23.37 -16.98
C GLU A 807 7.97 24.39 -16.22
N PRO A 808 7.87 25.65 -16.69
CA PRO A 808 7.03 26.65 -16.03
C PRO A 808 5.59 26.17 -15.88
N PHE A 809 4.96 26.44 -14.75
CA PHE A 809 3.52 26.21 -14.61
C PHE A 809 2.73 27.18 -15.50
N VAL A 810 1.57 26.72 -15.98
CA VAL A 810 0.76 27.45 -16.95
C VAL A 810 -0.55 27.85 -16.31
N LEU A 811 -0.98 29.12 -16.51
CA LEU A 811 -2.34 29.55 -16.19
C LEU A 811 -3.21 29.40 -17.44
N ARG A 812 -4.12 28.44 -17.47
CA ARG A 812 -5.08 28.26 -18.57
C ARG A 812 -6.40 28.93 -18.23
N GLN A 813 -7.02 29.54 -19.22
CA GLN A 813 -8.37 30.10 -19.15
C GLN A 813 -9.28 29.34 -20.11
N THR A 814 -10.36 28.79 -19.57
CA THR A 814 -11.42 28.11 -20.32
C THR A 814 -12.63 29.02 -20.39
N VAL A 815 -13.03 29.40 -21.60
CA VAL A 815 -14.26 30.17 -21.86
C VAL A 815 -15.28 29.28 -22.54
N THR A 816 -16.41 29.15 -21.88
CA THR A 816 -17.59 28.41 -22.28
C THR A 816 -18.46 29.30 -23.19
N GLU A 817 -18.67 28.90 -24.44
CA GLU A 817 -19.50 29.60 -25.45
C GLU A 817 -20.92 29.05 -25.55
#